data_AF-A0A942CWX1-F1
#
_entry.id   AF-A0A942CWX1-F1
#
_cell.length_a   1.000
_cell.length_b   1.000
_cell.length_c   1.000
_cell.angle_alpha   90.00
_cell.angle_beta   90.00
_cell.angle_gamma   90.00
#
_symmetry.space_group_name_H-M   'P 1'
#
loop_
_entity.id
_entity.type
_entity.pdbx_description
1 polymer ?
#
loop_
_entity_poly.entity_id
_entity_poly.type
_entity_poly.pdbx_seq_one_letter_code
_entity_poly.pdbx_strand_id
1 'polypeptide(L)'
;QDVRDFRTMFGLPANDPVIILNGADPGLVSGDEGEADLDVEWSGAVAPKATIKFVVSESEQTDAIDGVDASAMFIVDNNIAPVMSESFGSCESAQGTAGNAFQNALWQQAAAEGITVSVSSGDNGSAGCDNPNGVTSATKGIAVSGTASTPFNVAVGGTDFDDSGTQNTFWNPTNASSTQASAIGYIPEIPWNDSCAAAGLSGCNTATTNTNLNIVAGSGGPSAVYSKAQAPFQATFGDGQRDLPDISLFAADGLNKSFYIVCQSDQNIAGDTGCNLTKFVTTAPFHDFQAVGGTSASAPAFAGIMALVNQKTGQRQGNANFELYNLAKSENFASCNSSSFTIPATALPNTCVFLDVTKSNNAVACAGASPNCSKTTAGGNGVLQTNSVPAFTSGVGYDLATGLGSINVTALLNSWATPTGKATTTTLGPPSINASVGIVQVLSGTVTSGAGTPTGIVVIENVATGAAIDRVSISNTGLYTISTTFLPGGSYSVKARYGGDGTFGPSESAPITVNETRVASKTVVSFVASNGSLNTTPQTVAYGSPYFLRVDVQRASDGATCENISSRSVTFVCPTGTITLFDNSAALNDFPTAQTAHATNVANLNNRGFIEDQPIQLNVGAHSITANYSGDASYIPQAGSTALSVTITQAATQTTVVSSPSSIMSGGTVTLTATVGSNSNADQAHAPSGTVQFSNGSATLGAPITCTQVGASSSAGASCTAKLTTAIAFLLPPSNPNNRIWRTPLEWLAALAIIAALLLFAAALRMKKFRHAYAYAAIGFFLVATAALAGCSGAGSGGGGGGGGNARTITAKYGGDMNYAASSGTGSVTVQ
;
A
#
# COMPACT_ATOMS: atom_id res chain seq x y z
N GLN A 1 -6.71 20.57 -0.31
CA GLN A 1 -7.15 21.90 0.21
C GLN A 1 -6.19 22.34 1.31
N ASP A 2 -5.74 21.34 2.04
CA ASP A 2 -4.72 21.25 3.07
C ASP A 2 -3.54 22.18 2.87
N VAL A 3 -2.83 22.07 1.74
CA VAL A 3 -1.72 22.98 1.40
C VAL A 3 -2.08 24.46 1.49
N ARG A 4 -3.28 24.88 1.08
CA ARG A 4 -3.68 26.30 1.15
C ARG A 4 -3.87 26.74 2.59
N ASP A 5 -4.47 25.90 3.40
CA ASP A 5 -4.71 26.18 4.81
C ASP A 5 -3.38 26.21 5.55
N PHE A 6 -2.55 25.17 5.41
CA PHE A 6 -1.19 25.10 5.95
C PHE A 6 -0.42 26.39 5.66
N ARG A 7 -0.35 26.78 4.39
CA ARG A 7 0.39 27.98 3.97
C ARG A 7 -0.17 29.26 4.58
N THR A 8 -1.49 29.39 4.65
CA THR A 8 -2.15 30.56 5.24
C THR A 8 -1.82 30.70 6.73
N MET A 9 -1.79 29.59 7.46
CA MET A 9 -1.56 29.58 8.92
C MET A 9 -0.11 29.94 9.29
N PHE A 10 0.85 29.50 8.48
CA PHE A 10 2.28 29.81 8.70
C PHE A 10 2.75 31.07 7.96
N GLY A 11 1.83 31.86 7.40
CA GLY A 11 2.16 33.12 6.72
C GLY A 11 2.96 32.94 5.44
N LEU A 12 2.86 31.78 4.80
CA LEU A 12 3.49 31.46 3.52
C LEU A 12 2.66 32.01 2.35
N PRO A 13 3.28 32.41 1.22
CA PRO A 13 2.57 32.91 0.05
C PRO A 13 1.69 31.81 -0.57
N ALA A 14 0.52 32.13 -1.13
CA ALA A 14 -0.30 31.13 -1.83
C ALA A 14 0.45 30.50 -3.01
N ASN A 15 0.48 29.17 -3.08
CA ASN A 15 1.17 28.41 -4.12
C ASN A 15 0.67 26.95 -4.09
N ASP A 16 -0.33 26.64 -4.90
CA ASP A 16 -0.91 25.30 -4.96
C ASP A 16 0.01 24.32 -5.70
N PRO A 17 0.08 23.05 -5.28
CA PRO A 17 0.83 22.04 -6.03
C PRO A 17 0.15 21.75 -7.37
N VAL A 18 0.96 21.40 -8.37
CA VAL A 18 0.49 20.91 -9.67
C VAL A 18 0.39 19.38 -9.59
N ILE A 19 -0.83 18.86 -9.67
CA ILE A 19 -1.08 17.42 -9.69
C ILE A 19 -0.88 16.88 -11.10
N ILE A 20 -0.10 15.81 -11.24
CA ILE A 20 0.17 15.13 -12.50
C ILE A 20 -0.16 13.66 -12.35
N LEU A 21 -1.11 13.16 -13.15
CA LEU A 21 -1.52 11.75 -13.14
C LEU A 21 -0.75 10.98 -14.21
N ASN A 22 -0.09 9.89 -13.80
CA ASN A 22 0.51 8.89 -14.67
C ASN A 22 -0.34 7.62 -14.63
N GLY A 23 -1.29 7.49 -15.56
CA GLY A 23 -2.29 6.42 -15.52
C GLY A 23 -3.65 6.89 -15.00
N ALA A 24 -4.45 5.93 -14.55
CA ALA A 24 -5.68 6.21 -13.83
C ALA A 24 -5.38 6.93 -12.50
N ASP A 25 -6.33 7.75 -12.04
CA ASP A 25 -6.27 8.33 -10.70
C ASP A 25 -6.56 7.20 -9.69
N PRO A 26 -5.63 6.83 -8.79
CA PRO A 26 -5.89 5.79 -7.79
C PRO A 26 -6.95 6.21 -6.77
N GLY A 27 -7.39 7.47 -6.78
CA GLY A 27 -8.28 8.03 -5.78
C GLY A 27 -7.60 8.16 -4.43
N LEU A 28 -8.38 8.05 -3.36
CA LEU A 28 -7.85 8.10 -1.99
C LEU A 28 -7.33 6.72 -1.58
N VAL A 29 -6.00 6.61 -1.47
CA VAL A 29 -5.33 5.40 -1.00
C VAL A 29 -5.09 5.52 0.51
N SER A 30 -5.61 4.55 1.26
CA SER A 30 -5.54 4.57 2.73
C SER A 30 -4.09 4.49 3.21
N GLY A 31 -3.64 5.52 3.92
CA GLY A 31 -2.30 5.60 4.51
C GLY A 31 -1.33 6.47 3.74
N ASP A 32 -1.59 6.75 2.46
CA ASP A 32 -0.66 7.48 1.59
C ASP A 32 -0.93 8.98 1.58
N GLU A 33 -2.17 9.40 1.88
CA GLU A 33 -2.55 10.82 1.90
C GLU A 33 -1.71 11.65 2.88
N GLY A 34 -1.51 11.17 4.11
CA GLY A 34 -0.73 11.90 5.11
C GLY A 34 0.75 12.05 4.73
N GLU A 35 1.30 11.05 4.02
CA GLU A 35 2.65 11.10 3.46
C GLU A 35 2.73 12.09 2.28
N ALA A 36 1.73 12.08 1.40
CA ALA A 36 1.61 13.02 0.30
C ALA A 36 1.50 14.48 0.79
N ASP A 37 0.67 14.74 1.80
CA ASP A 37 0.51 16.07 2.41
C ASP A 37 1.80 16.53 3.09
N LEU A 38 2.46 15.66 3.86
CA LEU A 38 3.77 15.93 4.48
C LEU A 38 4.78 16.43 3.43
N ASP A 39 4.94 15.68 2.35
CA ASP A 39 5.90 15.97 1.28
C ASP A 39 5.64 17.31 0.60
N VAL A 40 4.40 17.56 0.17
CA VAL A 40 4.06 18.78 -0.59
C VAL A 40 4.03 20.02 0.29
N GLU A 41 3.61 19.90 1.55
CA GLU A 41 3.58 21.01 2.49
C GLU A 41 4.99 21.44 2.89
N TRP A 42 5.84 20.51 3.30
CA TRP A 42 7.16 20.85 3.86
C TRP A 42 8.22 21.15 2.81
N SER A 43 8.20 20.50 1.64
CA SER A 43 9.03 20.94 0.51
C SER A 43 8.64 22.36 0.07
N GLY A 44 7.33 22.64 0.02
CA GLY A 44 6.76 23.95 -0.27
C GLY A 44 6.97 24.99 0.83
N ALA A 45 7.19 24.58 2.08
CA ALA A 45 7.50 25.46 3.20
C ALA A 45 8.97 25.90 3.20
N VAL A 46 9.89 24.95 2.93
CA VAL A 46 11.33 25.22 2.85
C VAL A 46 11.68 26.07 1.63
N ALA A 47 11.01 25.85 0.49
CA ALA A 47 11.13 26.67 -0.71
C ALA A 47 9.79 27.34 -1.08
N PRO A 48 9.38 28.44 -0.39
CA PRO A 48 8.04 29.02 -0.48
C PRO A 48 7.55 29.41 -1.88
N LYS A 49 8.46 29.61 -2.84
CA LYS A 49 8.14 30.04 -4.20
C LYS A 49 8.45 28.99 -5.27
N ALA A 50 8.90 27.80 -4.88
CA ALA A 50 9.12 26.71 -5.83
C ALA A 50 7.77 26.16 -6.32
N THR A 51 7.65 25.85 -7.60
CA THR A 51 6.49 25.09 -8.10
C THR A 51 6.64 23.65 -7.64
N ILE A 52 5.73 23.20 -6.77
CA ILE A 52 5.66 21.81 -6.32
C ILE A 52 4.81 21.02 -7.33
N LYS A 53 5.35 19.91 -7.82
CA LYS A 53 4.64 19.00 -8.74
C LYS A 53 4.46 17.67 -8.03
N PHE A 54 3.22 17.28 -7.76
CA PHE A 54 2.89 16.00 -7.15
C PHE A 54 2.49 15.02 -8.26
N VAL A 55 3.32 14.00 -8.48
CA VAL A 55 3.08 12.97 -9.49
C VAL A 55 2.47 11.76 -8.81
N VAL A 56 1.36 11.29 -9.35
CA VAL A 56 0.55 10.20 -8.78
C VAL A 56 0.34 9.13 -9.83
N SER A 57 0.54 7.87 -9.46
CA SER A 57 0.26 6.70 -10.29
C SER A 57 -0.51 5.67 -9.47
N GLU A 58 -1.39 4.92 -10.13
CA GLU A 58 -1.98 3.70 -9.55
C GLU A 58 -0.94 2.57 -9.53
N SER A 59 -0.99 1.71 -8.50
CA SER A 59 -0.23 0.45 -8.49
C SER A 59 -0.91 -0.54 -9.44
N GLU A 60 -0.29 -0.74 -10.61
CA GLU A 60 -0.84 -1.54 -11.70
C GLU A 60 -0.63 -3.06 -11.43
N GLN A 61 -1.70 -3.84 -11.49
CA GLN A 61 -1.66 -5.27 -11.17
C GLN A 61 -1.05 -6.11 -12.29
N THR A 62 -1.15 -5.67 -13.55
CA THR A 62 -0.61 -6.45 -14.69
C THR A 62 0.89 -6.30 -14.87
N ASP A 63 1.47 -5.15 -14.51
CA ASP A 63 2.91 -4.93 -14.63
C ASP A 63 3.68 -5.21 -13.32
N ALA A 64 2.96 -5.26 -12.19
CA ALA A 64 3.44 -5.49 -10.82
C ALA A 64 4.39 -4.39 -10.32
N ILE A 65 4.15 -3.15 -10.73
CA ILE A 65 4.91 -1.99 -10.31
C ILE A 65 4.10 -1.17 -9.32
N ASP A 66 4.77 -0.82 -8.24
CA ASP A 66 4.20 0.03 -7.22
C ASP A 66 4.01 1.45 -7.76
N GLY A 67 2.90 2.11 -7.38
CA GLY A 67 2.56 3.45 -7.83
C GLY A 67 3.65 4.49 -7.51
N VAL A 68 4.42 4.30 -6.43
CA VAL A 68 5.55 5.18 -6.09
C VAL A 68 6.68 5.00 -7.10
N ASP A 69 7.09 3.76 -7.37
CA ASP A 69 8.13 3.45 -8.37
C ASP A 69 7.69 3.92 -9.78
N ALA A 70 6.40 3.72 -10.14
CA ALA A 70 5.83 4.19 -11.40
C ALA A 70 5.89 5.74 -11.50
N SER A 71 5.63 6.45 -10.41
CA SER A 71 5.70 7.91 -10.34
C SER A 71 7.14 8.41 -10.45
N ALA A 72 8.08 7.76 -9.77
CA ALA A 72 9.52 8.06 -9.87
C ALA A 72 10.02 7.85 -11.31
N MET A 73 9.68 6.72 -11.93
CA MET A 73 9.95 6.46 -13.35
C MET A 73 9.39 7.56 -14.24
N PHE A 74 8.12 7.93 -14.05
CA PHE A 74 7.47 8.97 -14.85
C PHE A 74 8.20 10.32 -14.73
N ILE A 75 8.57 10.72 -13.51
CA ILE A 75 9.27 12.00 -13.26
C ILE A 75 10.61 12.02 -13.99
N VAL A 76 11.39 10.93 -13.91
CA VAL A 76 12.71 10.84 -14.56
C VAL A 76 12.53 10.78 -16.07
N ASP A 77 11.74 9.87 -16.61
CA ASP A 77 11.57 9.70 -18.06
C ASP A 77 11.05 10.98 -18.75
N ASN A 78 10.22 11.77 -18.06
CA ASN A 78 9.70 13.02 -18.59
C ASN A 78 10.48 14.27 -18.13
N ASN A 79 11.56 14.11 -17.37
CA ASN A 79 12.36 15.17 -16.76
C ASN A 79 11.50 16.29 -16.12
N ILE A 80 10.53 15.88 -15.28
CA ILE A 80 9.45 16.76 -14.79
C ILE A 80 9.98 17.92 -13.94
N ALA A 81 11.04 17.70 -13.16
CA ALA A 81 11.64 18.69 -12.26
C ALA A 81 13.14 18.44 -12.04
N PRO A 82 13.94 19.47 -11.71
CA PRO A 82 15.38 19.32 -11.45
C PRO A 82 15.71 18.81 -10.04
N VAL A 83 14.70 18.63 -9.19
CA VAL A 83 14.80 18.02 -7.87
C VAL A 83 13.58 17.11 -7.70
N MET A 84 13.81 15.92 -7.16
CA MET A 84 12.78 14.96 -6.79
C MET A 84 12.96 14.60 -5.31
N SER A 85 11.85 14.46 -4.59
CA SER A 85 11.80 13.84 -3.27
C SER A 85 11.08 12.50 -3.39
N GLU A 86 11.55 11.50 -2.67
CA GLU A 86 10.85 10.24 -2.44
C GLU A 86 10.99 9.88 -0.96
N SER A 87 9.88 9.95 -0.22
CA SER A 87 9.81 9.63 1.21
C SER A 87 9.50 8.15 1.49
N PHE A 88 9.54 7.30 0.47
CA PHE A 88 9.32 5.86 0.58
C PHE A 88 10.64 5.07 0.57
N GLY A 89 10.58 3.84 1.07
CA GLY A 89 11.74 2.96 1.11
C GLY A 89 11.37 1.49 1.20
N SER A 90 12.29 0.65 0.77
CA SER A 90 12.20 -0.79 0.98
C SER A 90 13.56 -1.39 1.33
N CYS A 91 13.55 -2.50 2.05
CA CYS A 91 14.74 -3.20 2.52
C CYS A 91 15.67 -3.60 1.35
N GLU A 92 16.93 -3.18 1.40
CA GLU A 92 17.94 -3.45 0.35
C GLU A 92 18.07 -4.95 0.05
N SER A 93 18.07 -5.78 1.08
CA SER A 93 18.15 -7.24 0.91
C SER A 93 16.86 -7.88 0.37
N ALA A 94 15.69 -7.27 0.62
CA ALA A 94 14.40 -7.79 0.18
C ALA A 94 14.08 -7.43 -1.27
N GLN A 95 14.55 -6.27 -1.75
CA GLN A 95 14.45 -5.87 -3.17
C GLN A 95 15.14 -6.88 -4.12
N GLY A 96 16.15 -7.61 -3.61
CA GLY A 96 16.92 -8.57 -4.39
C GLY A 96 17.71 -7.90 -5.52
N THR A 97 18.32 -8.70 -6.39
CA THR A 97 19.19 -8.17 -7.46
C THR A 97 18.42 -7.29 -8.45
N ALA A 98 17.18 -7.67 -8.79
CA ALA A 98 16.38 -6.95 -9.79
C ALA A 98 15.89 -5.59 -9.27
N GLY A 99 15.35 -5.52 -8.05
CA GLY A 99 14.88 -4.26 -7.47
C GLY A 99 16.02 -3.27 -7.22
N ASN A 100 17.15 -3.74 -6.69
CA ASN A 100 18.33 -2.88 -6.53
C ASN A 100 18.86 -2.36 -7.88
N ALA A 101 18.90 -3.22 -8.92
CA ALA A 101 19.32 -2.81 -10.26
C ALA A 101 18.36 -1.79 -10.88
N PHE A 102 17.05 -1.93 -10.63
CA PHE A 102 16.04 -0.97 -11.04
C PHE A 102 16.29 0.42 -10.43
N GLN A 103 16.38 0.53 -9.10
CA GLN A 103 16.60 1.82 -8.43
C GLN A 103 17.94 2.45 -8.83
N ASN A 104 19.01 1.65 -8.93
CA ASN A 104 20.29 2.17 -9.39
C ASN A 104 20.22 2.71 -10.83
N ALA A 105 19.53 2.02 -11.73
CA ALA A 105 19.40 2.48 -13.12
C ALA A 105 18.56 3.75 -13.24
N LEU A 106 17.50 3.87 -12.43
CA LEU A 106 16.60 5.02 -12.39
C LEU A 106 17.33 6.26 -11.84
N TRP A 107 17.98 6.14 -10.69
CA TRP A 107 18.73 7.26 -10.08
C TRP A 107 19.97 7.64 -10.88
N GLN A 108 20.64 6.68 -11.52
CA GLN A 108 21.73 6.99 -12.43
C GLN A 108 21.26 7.82 -13.63
N GLN A 109 20.08 7.51 -14.19
CA GLN A 109 19.47 8.30 -15.25
C GLN A 109 19.15 9.72 -14.74
N ALA A 110 18.44 9.82 -13.61
CA ALA A 110 18.08 11.09 -12.99
C ALA A 110 19.31 12.00 -12.77
N ALA A 111 20.39 11.44 -12.22
CA ALA A 111 21.64 12.16 -12.00
C ALA A 111 22.24 12.76 -13.29
N ALA A 112 22.18 12.03 -14.41
CA ALA A 112 22.70 12.52 -15.69
C ALA A 112 21.81 13.55 -16.38
N GLU A 113 20.51 13.50 -16.12
CA GLU A 113 19.54 14.52 -16.54
C GLU A 113 19.63 15.80 -15.68
N GLY A 114 20.47 15.78 -14.63
CA GLY A 114 20.64 16.88 -13.70
C GLY A 114 19.56 16.93 -12.61
N ILE A 115 18.80 15.86 -12.42
CA ILE A 115 17.81 15.75 -11.35
C ILE A 115 18.54 15.35 -10.06
N THR A 116 18.38 16.15 -9.01
CA THR A 116 18.80 15.75 -7.66
C THR A 116 17.70 14.92 -7.03
N VAL A 117 17.99 13.65 -6.75
CA VAL A 117 17.08 12.73 -6.06
C VAL A 117 17.36 12.76 -4.57
N SER A 118 16.37 13.15 -3.78
CA SER A 118 16.38 13.15 -2.31
C SER A 118 15.52 11.98 -1.82
N VAL A 119 16.10 11.04 -1.07
CA VAL A 119 15.39 9.83 -0.59
C VAL A 119 15.50 9.71 0.91
N SER A 120 14.38 9.43 1.59
CA SER A 120 14.38 9.14 3.03
C SER A 120 15.24 7.90 3.34
N SER A 121 16.10 7.97 4.36
CA SER A 121 16.98 6.84 4.68
C SER A 121 16.25 5.68 5.37
N GLY A 122 15.07 5.94 5.94
CA GLY A 122 14.21 5.00 6.64
C GLY A 122 13.99 5.37 8.12
N ASP A 123 12.99 4.75 8.74
CA ASP A 123 12.52 5.07 10.10
C ASP A 123 12.76 3.92 11.10
N ASN A 124 13.76 3.08 10.78
CA ASN A 124 14.05 1.82 11.46
C ASN A 124 15.39 1.79 12.19
N GLY A 125 16.01 2.96 12.37
CA GLY A 125 17.38 3.10 12.85
C GLY A 125 18.33 2.22 12.05
N SER A 126 19.25 1.57 12.76
CA SER A 126 20.19 0.60 12.18
C SER A 126 19.56 -0.69 11.61
N ALA A 127 18.24 -0.89 11.70
CA ALA A 127 17.53 -2.12 11.32
C ALA A 127 16.65 -1.96 10.06
N GLY A 128 17.16 -1.37 8.98
CA GLY A 128 16.39 -0.99 7.77
C GLY A 128 15.65 -2.10 7.01
N CYS A 129 15.67 -3.35 7.50
CA CYS A 129 14.91 -4.47 6.95
C CYS A 129 13.79 -5.01 7.85
N ASP A 130 13.68 -4.53 9.10
CA ASP A 130 12.55 -4.80 9.98
C ASP A 130 11.54 -3.63 9.87
N ASN A 131 10.22 -3.90 9.90
CA ASN A 131 9.18 -2.86 9.72
C ASN A 131 8.84 -2.23 11.09
N PRO A 132 8.91 -0.90 11.27
CA PRO A 132 8.76 -0.27 12.59
C PRO A 132 7.32 -0.34 13.12
N ASN A 133 6.35 -0.46 12.21
CA ASN A 133 4.93 -0.63 12.53
C ASN A 133 4.54 -2.09 12.79
N GLY A 134 5.43 -3.05 12.46
CA GLY A 134 5.17 -4.48 12.56
C GLY A 134 5.88 -5.18 13.72
N VAL A 135 7.02 -4.66 14.18
CA VAL A 135 7.83 -5.28 15.24
C VAL A 135 8.40 -4.25 16.20
N THR A 136 8.58 -4.65 17.46
CA THR A 136 9.20 -3.81 18.51
C THR A 136 10.68 -4.10 18.75
N SER A 137 11.18 -5.20 18.17
CA SER A 137 12.58 -5.63 18.27
C SER A 137 13.03 -6.18 16.92
N ALA A 138 14.16 -5.70 16.43
CA ALA A 138 14.77 -6.14 15.18
C ALA A 138 15.15 -7.63 15.22
N THR A 139 14.99 -8.31 14.08
CA THR A 139 15.29 -9.74 13.92
C THR A 139 16.26 -10.03 12.80
N LYS A 140 16.44 -9.08 11.87
CA LYS A 140 17.25 -9.27 10.66
C LYS A 140 18.66 -8.68 10.78
N GLY A 141 18.95 -7.95 11.86
CA GLY A 141 20.25 -7.33 12.11
C GLY A 141 20.40 -5.98 11.43
N ILE A 142 21.66 -5.59 11.22
CA ILE A 142 21.98 -4.30 10.59
C ILE A 142 21.64 -4.34 9.09
N ALA A 143 20.87 -3.35 8.63
CA ALA A 143 20.50 -3.21 7.23
C ALA A 143 20.06 -1.77 6.90
N VAL A 144 19.96 -1.45 5.61
CA VAL A 144 19.58 -0.13 5.10
C VAL A 144 18.46 -0.21 4.05
N SER A 145 17.84 0.93 3.75
CA SER A 145 16.91 1.10 2.62
C SER A 145 17.65 0.93 1.29
N GLY A 146 17.15 0.04 0.41
CA GLY A 146 17.66 -0.16 -0.94
C GLY A 146 17.32 0.97 -1.91
N THR A 147 16.20 1.67 -1.67
CA THR A 147 15.83 2.87 -2.44
C THR A 147 16.83 4.00 -2.21
N ALA A 148 17.31 4.14 -0.97
CA ALA A 148 18.24 5.21 -0.58
C ALA A 148 19.72 4.83 -0.72
N SER A 149 20.06 3.55 -0.85
CA SER A 149 21.46 3.08 -0.78
C SER A 149 22.26 3.26 -2.07
N THR A 150 21.62 3.69 -3.15
CA THR A 150 22.34 3.89 -4.41
C THR A 150 23.37 5.02 -4.28
N PRO A 151 24.44 5.01 -5.10
CA PRO A 151 25.37 6.13 -5.17
C PRO A 151 24.83 7.39 -5.87
N PHE A 152 23.61 7.34 -6.44
CA PHE A 152 23.09 8.36 -7.36
C PHE A 152 22.01 9.26 -6.75
N ASN A 153 21.53 8.95 -5.55
CA ASN A 153 20.64 9.78 -4.75
C ASN A 153 21.37 10.33 -3.52
N VAL A 154 20.81 11.40 -2.93
CA VAL A 154 21.14 11.84 -1.58
C VAL A 154 20.25 11.07 -0.62
N ALA A 155 20.83 10.30 0.29
CA ALA A 155 20.11 9.65 1.39
C ALA A 155 19.98 10.64 2.54
N VAL A 156 18.75 10.92 2.97
CA VAL A 156 18.44 11.93 3.98
C VAL A 156 17.99 11.24 5.27
N GLY A 157 18.82 11.36 6.31
CA GLY A 157 18.56 10.83 7.64
C GLY A 157 17.75 11.76 8.52
N GLY A 158 17.72 11.43 9.82
CA GLY A 158 16.83 12.05 10.79
C GLY A 158 17.53 12.51 12.06
N THR A 159 17.28 13.75 12.46
CA THR A 159 17.70 14.34 13.74
C THR A 159 16.51 14.66 14.65
N ASP A 160 16.78 14.82 15.93
CA ASP A 160 15.90 15.42 16.94
C ASP A 160 16.65 16.52 17.69
N PHE A 161 15.94 17.39 18.40
CA PHE A 161 16.51 18.44 19.22
C PHE A 161 17.09 17.90 20.53
N ASP A 162 18.33 18.28 20.84
CA ASP A 162 18.99 18.06 22.13
C ASP A 162 18.61 19.18 23.13
N ASP A 163 17.31 19.40 23.31
CA ASP A 163 16.77 20.47 24.16
C ASP A 163 16.00 19.96 25.39
N SER A 164 15.95 18.64 25.59
CA SER A 164 15.18 18.00 26.66
C SER A 164 15.55 18.56 28.05
N GLY A 165 14.56 19.17 28.73
CA GLY A 165 14.75 19.82 30.03
C GLY A 165 15.31 21.24 29.95
N THR A 166 15.62 21.74 28.76
CA THR A 166 16.18 23.07 28.49
C THR A 166 15.38 23.88 27.49
N GLN A 167 14.17 23.45 27.12
CA GLN A 167 13.32 24.08 26.10
C GLN A 167 13.16 25.60 26.27
N ASN A 168 13.00 26.11 27.50
CA ASN A 168 12.88 27.55 27.77
C ASN A 168 14.12 28.38 27.36
N THR A 169 15.24 27.73 27.03
CA THR A 169 16.45 28.37 26.50
C THR A 169 16.32 28.67 25.01
N PHE A 170 15.63 27.80 24.27
CA PHE A 170 15.60 27.78 22.80
C PHE A 170 14.29 28.29 22.21
N TRP A 171 13.22 28.33 22.98
CA TRP A 171 11.89 28.70 22.52
C TRP A 171 11.35 29.93 23.25
N ASN A 172 10.75 30.86 22.50
CA ASN A 172 9.95 31.93 23.07
C ASN A 172 8.70 31.37 23.75
N PRO A 173 8.20 31.99 24.83
CA PRO A 173 7.02 31.51 25.55
C PRO A 173 5.71 31.62 24.74
N THR A 174 5.72 32.36 23.63
CA THR A 174 4.59 32.56 22.74
C THR A 174 5.05 32.54 21.30
N ASN A 175 4.21 32.01 20.42
CA ASN A 175 4.41 32.02 18.98
C ASN A 175 4.18 33.41 18.37
N ALA A 176 4.90 33.74 17.30
CA ALA A 176 4.63 34.92 16.49
C ALA A 176 3.24 34.84 15.84
N SER A 177 2.47 35.92 15.87
CA SER A 177 1.06 35.91 15.42
C SER A 177 0.87 35.63 13.92
N SER A 178 1.87 35.92 13.09
CA SER A 178 1.78 35.79 11.63
C SER A 178 2.43 34.53 11.05
N THR A 179 3.43 33.96 11.74
CA THR A 179 4.21 32.81 11.23
C THR A 179 4.18 31.62 12.17
N GLN A 180 3.60 31.77 13.36
CA GLN A 180 3.63 30.81 14.46
C GLN A 180 5.04 30.44 14.96
N ALA A 181 6.09 31.14 14.52
CA ALA A 181 7.46 30.86 14.92
C ALA A 181 7.72 31.21 16.39
N SER A 182 8.43 30.33 17.10
CA SER A 182 8.87 30.57 18.48
C SER A 182 10.34 30.23 18.75
N ALA A 183 11.02 29.46 17.90
CA ALA A 183 12.45 29.21 18.03
C ALA A 183 13.25 30.53 18.03
N ILE A 184 14.17 30.69 19.00
CA ILE A 184 15.02 31.89 19.15
C ILE A 184 16.18 31.86 18.16
N GLY A 185 16.66 30.66 17.81
CA GLY A 185 17.75 30.42 16.88
C GLY A 185 17.97 28.92 16.71
N TYR A 186 19.19 28.53 16.32
CA TYR A 186 19.53 27.12 16.16
C TYR A 186 19.45 26.36 17.50
N ILE A 187 18.95 25.13 17.44
CA ILE A 187 18.83 24.21 18.57
C ILE A 187 19.79 23.04 18.28
N PRO A 188 20.69 22.69 19.21
CA PRO A 188 21.56 21.53 19.05
C PRO A 188 20.76 20.25 18.72
N GLU A 189 21.37 19.36 17.96
CA GLU A 189 20.72 18.15 17.43
C GLU A 189 21.42 16.87 17.87
N ILE A 190 20.64 15.81 17.98
CA ILE A 190 21.03 14.40 18.16
C ILE A 190 20.41 13.56 17.03
N PRO A 191 20.89 12.35 16.73
CA PRO A 191 20.16 11.42 15.89
C PRO A 191 18.76 11.19 16.46
N TRP A 192 17.75 11.20 15.60
CA TRP A 192 16.40 10.81 16.03
C TRP A 192 16.38 9.34 16.39
N ASN A 193 16.06 9.03 17.66
CA ASN A 193 16.02 7.66 18.15
C ASN A 193 15.02 7.53 19.31
N ASP A 194 13.86 6.99 18.97
CA ASP A 194 12.77 6.75 19.91
C ASP A 194 12.93 5.44 20.68
N SER A 195 13.90 4.61 20.28
CA SER A 195 14.16 3.32 20.89
C SER A 195 14.85 3.46 22.24
N CYS A 196 14.56 2.51 23.13
CA CYS A 196 15.30 2.28 24.36
C CYS A 196 16.82 2.18 24.17
N ALA A 197 17.27 1.85 22.96
CA ALA A 197 18.68 1.75 22.60
C ALA A 197 19.42 3.10 22.57
N ALA A 198 18.70 4.23 22.50
CA ALA A 198 19.27 5.57 22.67
C ALA A 198 20.01 5.71 24.01
N ALA A 199 19.57 4.99 25.05
CA ALA A 199 20.22 4.95 26.37
C ALA A 199 21.45 4.01 26.46
N GLY A 200 21.89 3.42 25.33
CA GLY A 200 23.03 2.52 25.22
C GLY A 200 22.68 1.04 25.37
N LEU A 201 23.71 0.17 25.43
CA LEU A 201 23.56 -1.30 25.33
C LEU A 201 22.67 -1.94 26.42
N SER A 202 22.53 -1.28 27.57
CA SER A 202 21.66 -1.74 28.66
C SER A 202 20.23 -1.23 28.56
N GLY A 203 19.95 -0.27 27.67
CA GLY A 203 18.68 0.44 27.62
C GLY A 203 17.47 -0.47 27.36
N CYS A 204 17.65 -1.54 26.58
CA CYS A 204 16.58 -2.47 26.22
C CYS A 204 16.55 -3.77 27.03
N ASN A 205 17.45 -3.98 28.00
CA ASN A 205 17.65 -5.29 28.64
C ASN A 205 16.56 -5.68 29.66
N THR A 206 15.79 -4.74 30.19
CA THR A 206 14.74 -5.02 31.19
C THR A 206 13.37 -5.18 30.53
N ALA A 207 13.02 -6.43 30.22
CA ALA A 207 11.68 -6.81 29.78
C ALA A 207 10.66 -6.55 30.91
N THR A 208 9.82 -5.51 30.74
CA THR A 208 8.42 -5.33 31.25
C THR A 208 8.04 -3.87 31.53
N THR A 209 8.99 -2.92 31.62
CA THR A 209 8.69 -1.52 32.01
C THR A 209 9.33 -0.43 31.15
N ASN A 210 10.07 -0.78 30.09
CA ASN A 210 10.60 0.25 29.18
C ASN A 210 9.48 0.74 28.26
N THR A 211 9.11 2.01 28.36
CA THR A 211 8.06 2.65 27.56
C THR A 211 8.40 2.76 26.08
N ASN A 212 9.66 2.51 25.71
CA ASN A 212 10.23 2.80 24.40
C ASN A 212 10.88 1.55 23.76
N LEU A 213 10.37 0.35 24.06
CA LEU A 213 10.78 -0.86 23.34
C LEU A 213 10.18 -0.84 21.92
N ASN A 214 10.93 -0.26 20.99
CA ASN A 214 10.58 -0.14 19.57
C ASN A 214 11.85 -0.16 18.71
N ILE A 215 11.67 -0.06 17.39
CA ILE A 215 12.75 0.14 16.42
C ILE A 215 12.63 1.45 15.64
N VAL A 216 11.94 2.45 16.21
CA VAL A 216 11.69 3.74 15.56
C VAL A 216 12.89 4.66 15.78
N ALA A 217 13.57 5.05 14.70
CA ALA A 217 14.74 5.92 14.70
C ALA A 217 15.14 6.30 13.26
N GLY A 218 15.89 7.38 13.07
CA GLY A 218 16.44 7.73 11.75
C GLY A 218 17.43 6.67 11.25
N SER A 219 17.18 6.10 10.07
CA SER A 219 17.98 4.98 9.55
C SER A 219 19.33 5.40 9.00
N GLY A 220 20.29 4.47 9.12
CA GLY A 220 21.64 4.64 8.61
C GLY A 220 22.50 3.40 8.86
N GLY A 221 23.56 3.26 8.09
CA GLY A 221 24.43 2.09 8.06
C GLY A 221 25.10 1.87 6.70
N PRO A 222 25.98 0.87 6.60
CA PRO A 222 26.63 0.51 5.34
C PRO A 222 25.68 -0.33 4.45
N SER A 223 25.64 -0.02 3.16
CA SER A 223 25.02 -0.85 2.13
C SER A 223 25.70 -2.22 2.04
N ALA A 224 24.91 -3.26 1.79
CA ALA A 224 25.40 -4.59 1.44
C ALA A 224 25.58 -4.79 -0.08
N VAL A 225 25.08 -3.86 -0.90
CA VAL A 225 25.03 -3.97 -2.37
C VAL A 225 26.05 -3.07 -3.07
N TYR A 226 26.19 -1.82 -2.62
CA TYR A 226 27.02 -0.80 -3.26
C TYR A 226 28.32 -0.56 -2.50
N SER A 227 29.42 -0.50 -3.25
CA SER A 227 30.76 -0.23 -2.73
C SER A 227 31.16 1.24 -2.88
N LYS A 228 32.18 1.68 -2.13
CA LYS A 228 32.80 3.01 -2.31
C LYS A 228 33.48 3.20 -3.66
N ALA A 229 33.82 2.12 -4.36
CA ALA A 229 34.27 2.22 -5.74
C ALA A 229 33.17 2.75 -6.67
N GLN A 230 31.90 2.49 -6.33
CA GLN A 230 30.72 3.00 -7.04
C GLN A 230 30.26 4.36 -6.48
N ALA A 231 30.60 4.68 -5.22
CA ALA A 231 30.34 5.96 -4.56
C ALA A 231 31.66 6.74 -4.30
N PRO A 232 32.38 7.21 -5.34
CA PRO A 232 33.73 7.77 -5.19
C PRO A 232 33.79 9.04 -4.33
N PHE A 233 32.67 9.74 -4.12
CA PHE A 233 32.59 10.87 -3.21
C PHE A 233 32.83 10.48 -1.73
N GLN A 234 32.60 9.21 -1.36
CA GLN A 234 32.88 8.63 -0.03
C GLN A 234 34.19 7.83 0.03
N ALA A 235 35.03 7.84 -1.03
CA ALA A 235 36.19 6.95 -1.13
C ALA A 235 37.25 7.11 -0.02
N THR A 236 37.20 8.19 0.76
CA THR A 236 38.10 8.43 1.90
C THR A 236 37.74 7.65 3.16
N PHE A 237 36.53 7.09 3.26
CA PHE A 237 36.08 6.32 4.43
C PHE A 237 36.46 4.83 4.30
N GLY A 238 36.77 4.18 5.43
CA GLY A 238 37.59 2.95 5.46
C GLY A 238 36.91 1.58 5.34
N ASP A 239 35.58 1.47 5.35
CA ASP A 239 34.87 0.17 5.34
C ASP A 239 34.61 -0.44 3.94
N GLY A 240 34.85 0.32 2.86
CA GLY A 240 34.65 -0.12 1.49
C GLY A 240 33.21 -0.13 0.95
N GLN A 241 32.20 0.16 1.77
CA GLN A 241 30.77 0.12 1.41
C GLN A 241 30.18 1.54 1.29
N ARG A 242 29.15 1.72 0.45
CA ARG A 242 28.39 2.98 0.42
C ARG A 242 27.68 3.14 1.76
N ASP A 243 27.88 4.26 2.42
CA ASP A 243 27.38 4.52 3.77
C ASP A 243 26.20 5.50 3.74
N LEU A 244 25.16 5.24 4.52
CA LEU A 244 23.98 6.10 4.66
C LEU A 244 23.81 6.58 6.11
N PRO A 245 23.15 7.72 6.35
CA PRO A 245 22.70 8.71 5.34
C PRO A 245 23.87 9.57 4.81
N ASP A 246 23.63 10.40 3.80
CA ASP A 246 24.61 11.40 3.34
C ASP A 246 24.55 12.65 4.23
N ILE A 247 23.35 13.12 4.54
CA ILE A 247 23.04 14.26 5.42
C ILE A 247 21.80 13.92 6.26
N SER A 248 21.48 14.70 7.29
CA SER A 248 20.22 14.53 8.05
C SER A 248 19.54 15.86 8.30
N LEU A 249 18.21 15.86 8.37
CA LEU A 249 17.44 17.00 8.87
C LEU A 249 16.51 16.51 9.98
N PHE A 250 15.80 17.44 10.62
CA PHE A 250 14.84 17.12 11.68
C PHE A 250 13.86 16.04 11.20
N ALA A 251 13.56 15.07 12.05
CA ALA A 251 12.72 13.90 11.74
C ALA A 251 11.97 13.35 12.96
N ALA A 252 12.07 13.99 14.13
CA ALA A 252 11.42 13.49 15.32
C ALA A 252 9.89 13.48 15.20
N ASP A 253 9.25 12.51 15.82
CA ASP A 253 7.81 12.22 15.74
C ASP A 253 7.06 12.47 17.06
N GLY A 254 7.74 13.02 18.07
CA GLY A 254 7.10 13.59 19.26
C GLY A 254 7.52 13.02 20.60
N LEU A 255 8.43 12.04 20.69
CA LEU A 255 8.93 11.54 21.99
C LEU A 255 9.54 12.65 22.84
N ASN A 256 10.35 13.53 22.23
CA ASN A 256 10.90 14.71 22.89
C ASN A 256 9.99 15.95 22.80
N LYS A 257 8.70 15.76 22.46
CA LYS A 257 7.70 16.82 22.23
C LYS A 257 8.02 17.76 21.07
N SER A 258 8.85 17.29 20.16
CA SER A 258 9.23 17.96 18.92
C SER A 258 8.75 17.08 17.77
N PHE A 259 8.06 17.67 16.80
CA PHE A 259 7.48 16.97 15.65
C PHE A 259 7.16 17.95 14.52
N TYR A 260 7.00 17.43 13.31
CA TYR A 260 6.37 18.16 12.22
C TYR A 260 4.85 18.17 12.38
N ILE A 261 4.23 19.23 11.89
CA ILE A 261 2.78 19.31 11.76
C ILE A 261 2.40 19.32 10.31
N VAL A 262 1.34 18.58 9.98
CA VAL A 262 0.75 18.50 8.64
C VAL A 262 -0.74 18.77 8.76
N CYS A 263 -1.26 19.56 7.84
CA CYS A 263 -2.69 19.77 7.71
C CYS A 263 -3.29 18.61 6.92
N GLN A 264 -4.35 17.99 7.47
CA GLN A 264 -5.10 16.94 6.78
C GLN A 264 -6.57 17.07 7.20
N SER A 265 -7.29 17.92 6.48
CA SER A 265 -8.60 18.44 6.89
C SER A 265 -9.75 17.43 6.80
N ASP A 266 -9.61 16.40 5.96
CA ASP A 266 -10.65 15.41 5.66
C ASP A 266 -10.39 14.04 6.27
N GLN A 267 -9.26 13.85 6.96
CA GLN A 267 -8.89 12.58 7.59
C GLN A 267 -10.01 11.97 8.45
N ASN A 268 -10.84 12.80 9.08
CA ASN A 268 -11.76 12.35 10.12
C ASN A 268 -13.22 12.79 9.94
N ILE A 269 -13.46 13.86 9.16
CA ILE A 269 -14.80 14.34 8.85
C ILE A 269 -14.86 14.58 7.35
N ALA A 270 -15.48 13.64 6.64
CA ALA A 270 -15.77 13.81 5.22
C ALA A 270 -16.53 15.12 4.99
N GLY A 271 -15.91 16.06 4.28
CA GLY A 271 -16.48 17.38 3.99
C GLY A 271 -16.23 18.49 5.02
N ASP A 272 -15.27 18.36 5.95
CA ASP A 272 -14.75 19.54 6.66
C ASP A 272 -14.09 20.51 5.66
N THR A 273 -14.06 21.79 6.04
CA THR A 273 -13.74 22.93 5.17
C THR A 273 -12.36 23.52 5.45
N GLY A 274 -11.47 22.78 6.11
CA GLY A 274 -10.06 23.14 6.25
C GLY A 274 -9.50 23.13 7.67
N CYS A 275 -8.16 23.20 7.74
CA CYS A 275 -7.42 23.11 8.99
C CYS A 275 -7.41 24.43 9.78
N ASN A 276 -7.45 24.34 11.12
CA ASN A 276 -7.37 25.52 11.99
C ASN A 276 -6.73 25.24 13.35
N LEU A 277 -5.62 25.93 13.65
CA LEU A 277 -4.88 25.82 14.92
C LEU A 277 -5.67 26.20 16.19
N THR A 278 -6.88 26.74 16.06
CA THR A 278 -7.76 27.15 17.18
C THR A 278 -8.99 26.26 17.34
N LYS A 279 -9.25 25.35 16.39
CA LYS A 279 -10.37 24.40 16.43
C LYS A 279 -10.13 23.21 17.37
N PHE A 280 -9.04 23.17 18.14
CA PHE A 280 -8.78 22.11 19.13
C PHE A 280 -9.93 22.02 20.15
N VAL A 281 -10.93 21.19 19.88
CA VAL A 281 -11.97 20.82 20.83
C VAL A 281 -11.39 19.79 21.78
N THR A 282 -11.58 19.99 23.09
CA THR A 282 -11.14 19.08 24.15
C THR A 282 -11.91 17.75 24.19
N THR A 283 -12.74 17.48 23.20
CA THR A 283 -13.54 16.27 23.08
C THR A 283 -13.16 15.55 21.81
N ALA A 284 -12.74 14.30 21.98
CA ALA A 284 -12.30 13.48 20.87
C ALA A 284 -13.38 13.33 19.78
N PRO A 285 -12.95 13.24 18.51
CA PRO A 285 -11.55 13.02 18.15
C PRO A 285 -10.90 14.29 17.51
N PHE A 286 -9.59 14.48 17.72
CA PHE A 286 -8.82 15.73 17.46
C PHE A 286 -8.29 15.77 16.03
N HIS A 287 -8.79 16.63 15.13
CA HIS A 287 -8.99 16.11 13.78
C HIS A 287 -8.76 16.98 12.54
N ASP A 288 -7.98 18.05 12.66
CA ASP A 288 -7.58 18.87 11.49
C ASP A 288 -6.06 18.82 11.21
N PHE A 289 -5.26 18.29 12.13
CA PHE A 289 -3.81 18.23 12.00
C PHE A 289 -3.24 16.96 12.58
N GLN A 290 -2.14 16.53 11.99
CA GLN A 290 -1.32 15.46 12.51
C GLN A 290 0.02 15.98 13.00
N ALA A 291 0.46 15.40 14.12
CA ALA A 291 1.86 15.41 14.50
C ALA A 291 2.53 14.22 13.81
N VAL A 292 3.55 14.50 13.01
CA VAL A 292 4.30 13.50 12.23
C VAL A 292 5.80 13.71 12.41
N GLY A 293 6.58 12.70 12.02
CA GLY A 293 8.03 12.74 11.99
C GLY A 293 8.52 11.85 10.86
N GLY A 294 9.57 11.08 11.10
CA GLY A 294 10.15 10.23 10.08
C GLY A 294 11.16 10.96 9.22
N THR A 295 12.09 10.19 8.66
CA THR A 295 12.94 10.64 7.55
C THR A 295 12.13 10.96 6.29
N SER A 296 10.88 10.51 6.26
CA SER A 296 9.83 11.02 5.37
C SER A 296 9.72 12.54 5.39
N ALA A 297 9.89 13.20 6.53
CA ALA A 297 9.83 14.66 6.60
C ALA A 297 11.14 15.35 6.18
N SER A 298 12.28 14.67 6.37
CA SER A 298 13.59 15.23 6.08
C SER A 298 13.91 15.23 4.58
N ALA A 299 13.50 14.20 3.84
CA ALA A 299 13.69 14.10 2.39
C ALA A 299 13.06 15.27 1.58
N PRO A 300 11.78 15.65 1.75
CA PRO A 300 11.15 16.76 1.05
C PRO A 300 11.70 18.12 1.52
N ALA A 301 12.07 18.24 2.80
CA ALA A 301 12.74 19.43 3.31
C ALA A 301 14.08 19.66 2.59
N PHE A 302 14.89 18.61 2.42
CA PHE A 302 16.13 18.69 1.66
C PHE A 302 15.89 18.97 0.16
N ALA A 303 14.84 18.40 -0.44
CA ALA A 303 14.44 18.74 -1.80
C ALA A 303 14.12 20.24 -1.95
N GLY A 304 13.46 20.84 -0.94
CA GLY A 304 13.27 22.30 -0.85
C GLY A 304 14.59 23.08 -0.80
N ILE A 305 15.57 22.62 -0.01
CA ILE A 305 16.93 23.22 0.02
C ILE A 305 17.58 23.17 -1.37
N MET A 306 17.49 22.03 -2.05
CA MET A 306 18.06 21.89 -3.40
C MET A 306 17.34 22.75 -4.44
N ALA A 307 16.05 23.03 -4.27
CA ALA A 307 15.35 24.02 -5.09
C ALA A 307 15.93 25.44 -4.91
N LEU A 308 16.32 25.81 -3.68
CA LEU A 308 17.02 27.08 -3.41
C LEU A 308 18.44 27.09 -4.01
N VAL A 309 19.16 25.97 -3.97
CA VAL A 309 20.47 25.83 -4.64
C VAL A 309 20.34 26.01 -6.15
N ASN A 310 19.36 25.36 -6.77
CA ASN A 310 19.07 25.51 -8.20
C ASN A 310 18.68 26.97 -8.54
N GLN A 311 17.88 27.62 -7.70
CA GLN A 311 17.55 29.04 -7.88
C GLN A 311 18.80 29.93 -7.80
N LYS A 312 19.69 29.68 -6.84
CA LYS A 312 20.91 30.47 -6.60
C LYS A 312 21.92 30.34 -7.74
N THR A 313 22.10 29.12 -8.24
CA THR A 313 23.08 28.82 -9.29
C THR A 313 22.55 29.03 -10.70
N GLY A 314 21.22 28.98 -10.87
CA GLY A 314 20.57 28.95 -12.18
C GLY A 314 20.85 27.65 -12.96
N GLN A 315 21.32 26.60 -12.27
CA GLN A 315 21.73 25.33 -12.87
C GLN A 315 21.03 24.16 -12.18
N ARG A 316 21.00 23.02 -12.89
CA ARG A 316 20.61 21.72 -12.36
C ARG A 316 21.83 21.06 -11.72
N GLN A 317 21.69 20.44 -10.55
CA GLN A 317 22.85 19.85 -9.84
C GLN A 317 23.10 18.37 -10.17
N GLY A 318 22.08 17.61 -10.59
CA GLY A 318 22.22 16.15 -10.73
C GLY A 318 22.55 15.50 -9.40
N ASN A 319 23.56 14.62 -9.39
CA ASN A 319 24.02 13.98 -8.16
C ASN A 319 24.76 14.97 -7.25
N ALA A 320 24.02 15.53 -6.28
CA ALA A 320 24.50 16.52 -5.34
C ALA A 320 25.58 16.00 -4.37
N ASN A 321 25.74 14.69 -4.20
CA ASN A 321 26.73 14.11 -3.28
C ASN A 321 28.17 14.53 -3.63
N PHE A 322 28.51 14.68 -4.91
CA PHE A 322 29.86 15.12 -5.27
C PHE A 322 30.20 16.48 -4.67
N GLU A 323 29.27 17.43 -4.71
CA GLU A 323 29.51 18.76 -4.17
C GLU A 323 29.38 18.78 -2.64
N LEU A 324 28.38 18.11 -2.06
CA LEU A 324 28.24 17.98 -0.60
C LEU A 324 29.53 17.45 0.06
N TYR A 325 30.08 16.36 -0.48
CA TYR A 325 31.31 15.77 0.04
C TYR A 325 32.57 16.57 -0.32
N ASN A 326 32.54 17.39 -1.37
CA ASN A 326 33.64 18.33 -1.64
C ASN A 326 33.65 19.49 -0.62
N LEU A 327 32.47 20.02 -0.27
CA LEU A 327 32.33 21.01 0.79
C LEU A 327 32.77 20.44 2.14
N ALA A 328 32.36 19.20 2.45
CA ALA A 328 32.73 18.50 3.68
C ALA A 328 34.27 18.35 3.86
N LYS A 329 35.03 18.16 2.77
CA LYS A 329 36.51 18.10 2.84
C LYS A 329 37.15 19.40 3.30
N SER A 330 36.47 20.54 3.10
CA SER A 330 36.92 21.86 3.54
C SER A 330 36.39 22.25 4.92
N GLU A 331 35.48 21.46 5.48
CA GLU A 331 34.84 21.69 6.78
C GLU A 331 35.81 21.41 7.94
N ASN A 332 35.70 22.20 9.00
CA ASN A 332 36.27 21.84 10.30
C ASN A 332 35.14 21.38 11.24
N PHE A 333 34.78 20.11 11.13
CA PHE A 333 33.67 19.49 11.89
C PHE A 333 33.75 19.73 13.40
N ALA A 334 34.94 19.73 14.00
CA ALA A 334 35.10 20.01 15.42
C ALA A 334 34.63 21.42 15.83
N SER A 335 34.73 22.41 14.92
CA SER A 335 34.22 23.77 15.13
C SER A 335 32.75 23.95 14.76
N CYS A 336 32.18 22.97 14.06
CA CYS A 336 30.79 22.95 13.61
C CYS A 336 29.92 21.95 14.41
N ASN A 337 30.45 21.45 15.53
CA ASN A 337 29.75 20.55 16.44
C ASN A 337 28.44 21.19 16.95
N SER A 338 27.31 20.58 16.61
CA SER A 338 25.95 21.01 16.96
C SER A 338 25.80 21.24 18.46
N SER A 339 26.38 20.36 19.28
CA SER A 339 26.31 20.36 20.73
C SER A 339 27.05 21.51 21.40
N SER A 340 27.88 22.24 20.64
CA SER A 340 28.57 23.43 21.14
C SER A 340 27.69 24.70 21.11
N PHE A 341 26.59 24.70 20.35
CA PHE A 341 25.70 25.86 20.17
C PHE A 341 24.62 25.95 21.26
N THR A 342 25.02 26.11 22.52
CA THR A 342 24.10 26.15 23.67
C THR A 342 23.41 27.50 23.90
N ILE A 343 23.78 28.53 23.13
CA ILE A 343 23.22 29.88 23.23
C ILE A 343 22.54 30.22 21.89
N PRO A 344 21.21 30.06 21.77
CA PRO A 344 20.51 30.13 20.48
C PRO A 344 20.60 31.48 19.76
N ALA A 345 20.78 32.58 20.50
CA ALA A 345 20.98 33.91 19.91
C ALA A 345 22.35 34.06 19.20
N THR A 346 23.26 33.11 19.34
CA THR A 346 24.57 33.12 18.68
C THR A 346 24.39 32.72 17.23
N ALA A 347 24.80 33.58 16.30
CA ALA A 347 24.78 33.26 14.88
C ALA A 347 25.70 32.07 14.58
N LEU A 348 25.22 31.12 13.78
CA LEU A 348 26.03 30.02 13.29
C LEU A 348 27.19 30.55 12.42
N PRO A 349 28.40 29.99 12.52
CA PRO A 349 29.51 30.36 11.65
C PRO A 349 29.14 30.15 10.18
N ASN A 350 29.44 31.13 9.32
CA ASN A 350 29.21 31.01 7.88
C ASN A 350 30.14 30.01 7.18
N THR A 351 31.16 29.53 7.89
CA THR A 351 32.07 28.46 7.46
C THR A 351 31.53 27.06 7.78
N CYS A 352 30.49 26.96 8.61
CA CYS A 352 29.86 25.69 8.94
C CYS A 352 28.70 25.45 7.98
N VAL A 353 28.94 24.68 6.92
CA VAL A 353 27.91 24.21 6.01
C VAL A 353 27.12 23.09 6.69
N PHE A 354 27.83 22.19 7.37
CA PHE A 354 27.24 21.08 8.10
C PHE A 354 27.34 21.30 9.61
N LEU A 355 26.22 21.14 10.30
CA LEU A 355 26.14 21.16 11.75
C LEU A 355 26.28 19.72 12.24
N ASP A 356 27.46 19.43 12.76
CA ASP A 356 27.97 18.09 13.05
C ASP A 356 27.32 17.52 14.31
N VAL A 357 26.55 16.45 14.17
CA VAL A 357 25.81 15.83 15.27
C VAL A 357 26.73 14.83 15.96
N THR A 358 27.09 15.06 17.23
CA THR A 358 28.17 14.29 17.88
C THR A 358 27.77 13.54 19.15
N LYS A 359 26.46 13.36 19.40
CA LYS A 359 25.94 12.70 20.61
C LYS A 359 24.83 11.71 20.26
N SER A 360 24.76 10.61 21.02
CA SER A 360 23.78 9.53 20.85
C SER A 360 24.06 8.62 19.64
N ASN A 361 23.07 7.84 19.20
CA ASN A 361 23.19 6.76 18.22
C ASN A 361 21.84 6.49 17.54
N ASN A 362 21.83 5.71 16.46
CA ASN A 362 20.60 5.18 15.83
C ASN A 362 20.41 3.67 16.04
N ALA A 363 21.04 3.09 17.07
CA ALA A 363 20.82 1.70 17.43
C ALA A 363 19.38 1.50 17.88
N VAL A 364 18.83 0.32 17.64
CA VAL A 364 17.47 -0.05 18.04
C VAL A 364 17.44 -1.36 18.82
N ALA A 365 16.31 -1.65 19.45
CA ALA A 365 16.09 -2.92 20.13
C ALA A 365 16.22 -4.11 19.17
N CYS A 366 16.74 -5.23 19.66
CA CYS A 366 16.84 -6.49 18.90
C CYS A 366 16.39 -7.69 19.73
N ALA A 367 15.84 -8.70 19.07
CA ALA A 367 15.50 -9.97 19.71
C ALA A 367 16.78 -10.73 20.06
N GLY A 368 16.86 -11.30 21.27
CA GLY A 368 18.03 -12.08 21.68
C GLY A 368 18.35 -13.22 20.70
N ALA A 369 19.64 -13.41 20.40
CA ALA A 369 20.18 -14.32 19.38
C ALA A 369 19.93 -13.93 17.91
N SER A 370 19.34 -12.77 17.62
CA SER A 370 19.33 -12.21 16.25
C SER A 370 20.72 -11.70 15.83
N PRO A 371 20.99 -11.57 14.51
CA PRO A 371 22.26 -11.01 14.02
C PRO A 371 22.54 -9.62 14.62
N ASN A 372 23.81 -9.36 14.96
CA ASN A 372 24.28 -8.09 15.54
C ASN A 372 23.65 -7.70 16.90
N CYS A 373 22.88 -8.59 17.54
CA CYS A 373 22.25 -8.26 18.81
C CYS A 373 23.22 -8.35 19.99
N SER A 374 23.18 -7.38 20.90
CA SER A 374 24.00 -7.39 22.12
C SER A 374 23.66 -8.54 23.06
N LYS A 375 22.43 -9.06 22.98
CA LYS A 375 22.02 -10.27 23.67
C LYS A 375 22.21 -11.49 22.75
N THR A 376 23.21 -12.30 23.06
CA THR A 376 23.58 -13.47 22.25
C THR A 376 22.72 -14.71 22.48
N THR A 377 21.88 -14.71 23.52
CA THR A 377 21.01 -15.84 23.87
C THR A 377 19.57 -15.59 23.47
N ALA A 378 18.86 -16.64 23.08
CA ALA A 378 17.45 -16.56 22.71
C ALA A 378 16.59 -16.13 23.91
N GLY A 379 15.57 -15.31 23.63
CA GLY A 379 14.61 -14.82 24.62
C GLY A 379 15.01 -13.48 25.25
N GLY A 380 14.03 -12.57 25.38
CA GLY A 380 14.25 -11.18 25.81
C GLY A 380 14.91 -10.31 24.72
N ASN A 381 15.20 -9.07 25.07
CA ASN A 381 15.71 -8.07 24.14
C ASN A 381 17.17 -7.70 24.44
N GLY A 382 17.87 -7.26 23.40
CA GLY A 382 19.15 -6.55 23.47
C GLY A 382 19.08 -5.27 22.62
N VAL A 383 20.24 -4.76 22.24
CA VAL A 383 20.44 -3.58 21.38
C VAL A 383 21.29 -3.98 20.18
N LEU A 384 20.96 -3.53 18.98
CA LEU A 384 21.83 -3.72 17.81
C LEU A 384 23.17 -3.04 18.05
N GLN A 385 24.25 -3.76 17.77
CA GLN A 385 25.60 -3.30 18.11
C GLN A 385 26.62 -3.57 17.00
N THR A 386 27.63 -2.72 16.96
CA THR A 386 28.87 -2.91 16.20
C THR A 386 30.02 -2.87 17.19
N ASN A 387 30.90 -3.88 17.20
CA ASN A 387 32.08 -3.91 18.08
C ASN A 387 31.78 -3.69 19.58
N SER A 388 30.70 -4.28 20.09
CA SER A 388 30.28 -4.16 21.50
C SER A 388 29.97 -2.72 21.96
N VAL A 389 29.56 -1.85 21.04
CA VAL A 389 28.94 -0.55 21.32
C VAL A 389 27.62 -0.45 20.54
N PRO A 390 26.65 0.39 20.97
CA PRO A 390 25.41 0.59 20.21
C PRO A 390 25.76 0.92 18.76
N ALA A 391 25.06 0.30 17.81
CA ALA A 391 25.29 0.53 16.40
C ALA A 391 25.28 2.03 16.09
N PHE A 392 26.32 2.48 15.39
CA PHE A 392 26.45 3.82 14.83
C PHE A 392 26.20 4.94 15.86
N THR A 393 27.08 5.01 16.85
CA THR A 393 27.17 6.18 17.73
C THR A 393 27.74 7.36 16.94
N SER A 394 27.07 8.50 16.98
CA SER A 394 27.47 9.71 16.26
C SER A 394 28.75 10.33 16.84
N GLY A 395 29.56 10.98 16.01
CA GLY A 395 30.91 11.45 16.36
C GLY A 395 31.28 12.74 15.66
N VAL A 396 32.56 13.15 15.74
CA VAL A 396 33.02 14.32 14.98
C VAL A 396 33.23 13.94 13.52
N GLY A 397 32.57 14.65 12.60
CA GLY A 397 32.60 14.39 11.18
C GLY A 397 31.58 13.34 10.75
N TYR A 398 31.74 12.80 9.54
CA TYR A 398 30.80 11.83 9.00
C TYR A 398 30.58 10.63 9.94
N ASP A 399 29.32 10.33 10.23
CA ASP A 399 28.91 9.12 10.93
C ASP A 399 27.69 8.43 10.29
N LEU A 400 27.49 7.16 10.65
CA LEU A 400 26.44 6.31 10.08
C LEU A 400 25.06 6.54 10.69
N ALA A 401 24.91 7.48 11.64
CA ALA A 401 23.62 7.84 12.21
C ALA A 401 23.04 9.09 11.54
N THR A 402 23.87 10.08 11.23
CA THR A 402 23.44 11.39 10.73
C THR A 402 24.16 11.87 9.47
N GLY A 403 25.12 11.11 8.97
CA GLY A 403 25.88 11.44 7.78
C GLY A 403 26.84 12.61 8.07
N LEU A 404 26.84 13.61 7.20
CA LEU A 404 27.59 14.85 7.41
C LEU A 404 26.97 15.76 8.48
N GLY A 405 25.76 15.46 8.97
CA GLY A 405 24.98 16.29 9.89
C GLY A 405 23.91 17.11 9.18
N SER A 406 23.36 18.10 9.89
CA SER A 406 22.31 18.98 9.35
C SER A 406 22.87 20.20 8.62
N ILE A 407 22.04 20.88 7.84
CA ILE A 407 22.53 21.87 6.86
C ILE A 407 22.24 23.30 7.32
N ASN A 408 23.30 24.10 7.42
CA ASN A 408 23.18 25.55 7.43
C ASN A 408 22.98 26.05 5.99
N VAL A 409 21.72 26.24 5.60
CA VAL A 409 21.32 26.59 4.23
C VAL A 409 22.02 27.87 3.72
N THR A 410 22.24 28.85 4.59
CA THR A 410 22.93 30.09 4.18
C THR A 410 24.40 29.84 3.83
N ALA A 411 25.11 29.07 4.66
CA ALA A 411 26.51 28.70 4.40
C ALA A 411 26.62 27.81 3.16
N LEU A 412 25.70 26.87 2.97
CA LEU A 412 25.60 26.02 1.78
C LEU A 412 25.50 26.86 0.50
N LEU A 413 24.50 27.75 0.42
CA LEU A 413 24.25 28.56 -0.78
C LEU A 413 25.40 29.51 -1.12
N ASN A 414 26.16 29.95 -0.12
CA ASN A 414 27.34 30.79 -0.35
C ASN A 414 28.53 29.98 -0.87
N SER A 415 28.68 28.73 -0.43
CA SER A 415 29.82 27.87 -0.79
C SER A 415 29.62 27.16 -2.14
N TRP A 416 28.38 26.80 -2.48
CA TRP A 416 28.02 26.06 -3.71
C TRP A 416 28.25 26.84 -5.02
N ALA A 417 28.46 28.16 -4.96
CA ALA A 417 28.55 29.01 -6.16
C ALA A 417 29.90 28.92 -6.93
N THR A 418 30.82 28.05 -6.53
CA THR A 418 32.16 27.91 -7.15
C THR A 418 32.20 26.65 -8.03
N PRO A 419 32.42 26.73 -9.36
CA PRO A 419 32.45 25.54 -10.22
C PRO A 419 33.60 24.59 -9.86
N THR A 420 33.29 23.34 -9.52
CA THR A 420 34.27 22.34 -9.06
C THR A 420 34.80 21.40 -10.18
N GLY A 421 34.10 21.28 -11.31
CA GLY A 421 34.44 20.37 -12.42
C GLY A 421 35.24 20.99 -13.58
N LYS A 422 36.10 20.20 -14.24
CA LYS A 422 36.83 20.60 -15.45
C LYS A 422 35.90 20.75 -16.66
N ALA A 423 36.07 21.81 -17.45
CA ALA A 423 35.20 22.08 -18.61
C ALA A 423 35.20 20.95 -19.65
N THR A 424 34.04 20.73 -20.27
CA THR A 424 33.83 19.74 -21.33
C THR A 424 33.12 20.34 -22.55
N THR A 425 33.17 19.66 -23.69
CA THR A 425 32.46 20.03 -24.93
C THR A 425 31.78 18.79 -25.50
N THR A 426 30.47 18.89 -25.73
CA THR A 426 29.62 17.81 -26.26
C THR A 426 29.15 18.13 -27.68
N THR A 427 29.12 17.12 -28.56
CA THR A 427 28.60 17.23 -29.96
C THR A 427 27.49 16.22 -30.19
N LEU A 428 26.63 16.42 -31.19
CA LEU A 428 25.55 15.49 -31.59
C LEU A 428 25.33 15.55 -33.11
N GLY A 429 25.10 14.40 -33.75
CA GLY A 429 24.71 14.28 -35.16
C GLY A 429 23.93 12.99 -35.45
N PRO A 430 23.32 12.86 -36.65
CA PRO A 430 23.30 13.81 -37.77
C PRO A 430 22.52 15.12 -37.45
N PRO A 431 22.67 16.19 -38.26
CA PRO A 431 22.02 17.49 -37.97
C PRO A 431 20.49 17.49 -38.13
N SER A 432 19.93 16.48 -38.80
CA SER A 432 18.48 16.34 -38.95
C SER A 432 18.05 14.87 -39.08
N ILE A 433 16.90 14.53 -38.53
CA ILE A 433 16.20 13.24 -38.68
C ILE A 433 14.84 13.47 -39.34
N ASN A 434 14.48 12.60 -40.29
CA ASN A 434 13.15 12.59 -40.91
C ASN A 434 12.69 11.13 -41.06
N ALA A 435 11.75 10.69 -40.23
CA ALA A 435 11.26 9.31 -40.23
C ALA A 435 9.81 9.21 -39.74
N SER A 436 9.41 7.99 -39.36
CA SER A 436 8.13 7.71 -38.72
C SER A 436 8.38 7.09 -37.34
N VAL A 437 7.47 7.39 -36.41
CA VAL A 437 7.52 6.89 -35.04
C VAL A 437 7.78 5.38 -35.00
N GLY A 438 8.73 4.97 -34.15
CA GLY A 438 9.10 3.58 -33.93
C GLY A 438 10.14 3.01 -34.89
N ILE A 439 10.60 3.78 -35.89
CA ILE A 439 11.73 3.39 -36.75
C ILE A 439 13.06 3.72 -36.04
N VAL A 440 13.99 2.76 -36.03
CA VAL A 440 15.32 2.91 -35.41
C VAL A 440 16.09 4.05 -36.08
N GLN A 441 16.53 5.02 -35.29
CA GLN A 441 17.41 6.13 -35.68
C GLN A 441 18.77 5.98 -35.01
N VAL A 442 19.85 6.36 -35.70
CA VAL A 442 21.21 6.34 -35.15
C VAL A 442 21.72 7.75 -34.93
N LEU A 443 21.99 8.09 -33.67
CA LEU A 443 22.61 9.35 -33.26
C LEU A 443 24.02 9.08 -32.71
N SER A 444 24.95 10.02 -32.88
CA SER A 444 26.31 9.89 -32.35
C SER A 444 26.96 11.24 -32.07
N GLY A 445 27.98 11.24 -31.23
CA GLY A 445 28.72 12.44 -30.88
C GLY A 445 29.91 12.14 -29.97
N THR A 446 30.54 13.21 -29.47
CA THR A 446 31.71 13.13 -28.59
C THR A 446 31.56 14.03 -27.39
N VAL A 447 32.08 13.61 -26.23
CA VAL A 447 32.34 14.45 -25.06
C VAL A 447 33.85 14.56 -24.88
N THR A 448 34.38 15.78 -24.95
CA THR A 448 35.83 16.04 -24.90
C THR A 448 36.20 17.02 -23.81
N SER A 449 37.43 16.91 -23.28
CA SER A 449 38.02 17.88 -22.36
C SER A 449 39.50 18.07 -22.66
N GLY A 450 40.05 19.24 -22.34
CA GLY A 450 41.48 19.51 -22.41
C GLY A 450 42.31 18.83 -21.31
N ALA A 451 41.67 18.17 -20.33
CA ALA A 451 42.31 17.72 -19.10
C ALA A 451 42.01 16.24 -18.74
N GLY A 452 41.78 15.41 -19.77
CA GLY A 452 41.51 13.97 -19.71
C GLY A 452 40.27 13.57 -20.52
N THR A 453 39.88 12.30 -20.45
CA THR A 453 38.67 11.79 -21.12
C THR A 453 37.50 11.78 -20.13
N PRO A 454 36.41 12.52 -20.39
CA PRO A 454 35.20 12.45 -19.58
C PRO A 454 34.58 11.06 -19.57
N THR A 455 33.99 10.66 -18.45
CA THR A 455 33.30 9.38 -18.27
C THR A 455 31.83 9.59 -17.92
N GLY A 456 31.04 8.52 -17.93
CA GLY A 456 29.63 8.57 -17.55
C GLY A 456 28.70 8.40 -18.75
N ILE A 457 27.54 9.04 -18.70
CA ILE A 457 26.47 8.88 -19.68
C ILE A 457 26.11 10.22 -20.34
N VAL A 458 25.66 10.15 -21.59
CA VAL A 458 25.06 11.25 -22.34
C VAL A 458 23.58 10.96 -22.51
N VAL A 459 22.76 11.97 -22.27
CA VAL A 459 21.31 11.92 -22.47
C VAL A 459 20.96 12.72 -23.72
N ILE A 460 20.13 12.15 -24.59
CA ILE A 460 19.48 12.88 -25.67
C ILE A 460 18.18 13.43 -25.14
N GLU A 461 17.98 14.74 -25.20
CA GLU A 461 16.81 15.40 -24.63
C GLU A 461 16.11 16.30 -25.64
N ASN A 462 14.79 16.41 -25.49
CA ASN A 462 14.00 17.39 -26.21
C ASN A 462 14.35 18.80 -25.73
N VAL A 463 14.68 19.70 -26.66
CA VAL A 463 15.14 21.06 -26.33
C VAL A 463 14.05 21.91 -25.68
N ALA A 464 12.79 21.70 -26.07
CA ALA A 464 11.67 22.50 -25.59
C ALA A 464 11.18 22.04 -24.22
N THR A 465 11.07 20.73 -24.00
CA THR A 465 10.54 20.16 -22.75
C THR A 465 11.63 19.80 -21.74
N GLY A 466 12.85 19.56 -22.20
CA GLY A 466 13.94 18.98 -21.39
C GLY A 466 13.78 17.47 -21.17
N ALA A 467 12.69 16.85 -21.62
CA ALA A 467 12.45 15.41 -21.42
C ALA A 467 13.56 14.57 -22.05
N ALA A 468 14.05 13.58 -21.30
CA ALA A 468 14.97 12.60 -21.83
C ALA A 468 14.27 11.72 -22.86
N ILE A 469 14.96 11.47 -23.97
CA ILE A 469 14.48 10.59 -25.04
C ILE A 469 15.17 9.24 -24.93
N ASP A 470 16.49 9.26 -24.75
CA ASP A 470 17.31 8.05 -24.65
C ASP A 470 18.69 8.40 -24.08
N ARG A 471 19.46 7.40 -23.64
CA ARG A 471 20.77 7.59 -23.01
C ARG A 471 21.80 6.57 -23.45
N VAL A 472 23.07 6.95 -23.36
CA VAL A 472 24.18 6.06 -23.72
C VAL A 472 25.45 6.37 -22.94
N SER A 473 26.21 5.33 -22.60
CA SER A 473 27.52 5.49 -21.97
C SER A 473 28.57 6.01 -22.95
N ILE A 474 29.46 6.86 -22.43
CA ILE A 474 30.62 7.37 -23.16
C ILE A 474 31.68 6.27 -23.20
N SER A 475 32.26 6.02 -24.38
CA SER A 475 33.39 5.10 -24.53
C SER A 475 34.67 5.68 -23.90
N ASN A 476 35.70 4.84 -23.76
CA ASN A 476 37.03 5.25 -23.30
C ASN A 476 37.76 6.27 -24.21
N THR A 477 37.18 6.63 -25.36
CA THR A 477 37.69 7.65 -26.28
C THR A 477 36.88 8.95 -26.25
N GLY A 478 35.83 9.04 -25.43
CA GLY A 478 34.91 10.17 -25.42
C GLY A 478 33.80 10.07 -26.48
N LEU A 479 33.80 9.06 -27.35
CA LEU A 479 32.74 8.82 -28.34
C LEU A 479 31.52 8.15 -27.72
N TYR A 480 30.32 8.50 -28.19
CA TYR A 480 29.09 7.77 -27.92
C TYR A 480 28.26 7.56 -29.21
N THR A 481 27.48 6.48 -29.27
CA THR A 481 26.58 6.17 -30.40
C THR A 481 25.35 5.45 -29.87
N ILE A 482 24.16 5.92 -30.25
CA ILE A 482 22.88 5.43 -29.76
C ILE A 482 21.97 5.06 -30.93
N SER A 483 21.31 3.92 -30.82
CA SER A 483 20.30 3.44 -31.78
C SER A 483 18.95 3.48 -31.07
N THR A 484 18.10 4.44 -31.42
CA THR A 484 16.90 4.79 -30.66
C THR A 484 15.62 4.68 -31.49
N THR A 485 14.55 4.19 -30.86
CA THR A 485 13.16 4.14 -31.38
C THR A 485 12.23 5.05 -30.55
N PHE A 486 12.81 5.87 -29.66
CA PHE A 486 12.09 6.64 -28.65
C PHE A 486 11.78 8.08 -29.07
N LEU A 487 12.08 8.45 -30.32
CA LEU A 487 11.76 9.78 -30.83
C LEU A 487 10.23 9.93 -31.01
N PRO A 488 9.57 10.83 -30.26
CA PRO A 488 8.13 11.07 -30.41
C PRO A 488 7.77 11.68 -31.76
N GLY A 489 6.50 11.57 -32.15
CA GLY A 489 5.99 12.20 -33.36
C GLY A 489 5.96 13.73 -33.26
N GLY A 490 6.15 14.40 -34.40
CA GLY A 490 6.11 15.85 -34.53
C GLY A 490 7.38 16.44 -35.13
N SER A 491 7.46 17.77 -35.10
CA SER A 491 8.64 18.55 -35.52
C SER A 491 9.19 19.31 -34.32
N TYR A 492 10.40 18.97 -33.90
CA TYR A 492 11.05 19.54 -32.70
C TYR A 492 12.58 19.49 -32.84
N SER A 493 13.30 19.91 -31.80
CA SER A 493 14.75 19.82 -31.75
C SER A 493 15.19 19.01 -30.53
N VAL A 494 16.28 18.26 -30.70
CA VAL A 494 16.93 17.51 -29.61
C VAL A 494 18.38 17.94 -29.48
N LYS A 495 18.93 17.79 -28.28
CA LYS A 495 20.36 18.02 -28.00
C LYS A 495 20.90 16.90 -27.12
N ALA A 496 22.22 16.76 -27.10
CA ALA A 496 22.91 15.87 -26.18
C ALA A 496 23.37 16.65 -24.96
N ARG A 497 23.05 16.13 -23.76
CA ARG A 497 23.51 16.63 -22.47
C ARG A 497 24.50 15.63 -21.87
N TYR A 498 25.65 16.13 -21.46
CA TYR A 498 26.57 15.45 -20.56
C TYR A 498 26.41 16.05 -19.16
N GLY A 499 26.01 15.24 -18.18
CA GLY A 499 25.76 15.68 -16.80
C GLY A 499 27.01 15.97 -15.98
N GLY A 500 28.20 15.66 -16.50
CA GLY A 500 29.45 15.70 -15.73
C GLY A 500 29.75 14.38 -15.04
N ASP A 501 30.90 14.34 -14.37
CA ASP A 501 31.30 13.30 -13.43
C ASP A 501 32.05 13.93 -12.24
N GLY A 502 32.59 13.13 -11.32
CA GLY A 502 33.32 13.64 -10.16
C GLY A 502 34.58 14.47 -10.48
N THR A 503 34.98 14.57 -11.75
CA THR A 503 36.15 15.32 -12.24
C THR A 503 35.79 16.39 -13.28
N PHE A 504 34.82 16.11 -14.15
CA PHE A 504 34.45 16.92 -15.31
C PHE A 504 33.07 17.56 -15.11
N GLY A 505 32.95 18.85 -15.43
CA GLY A 505 31.68 19.56 -15.39
C GLY A 505 30.76 19.22 -16.58
N PRO A 506 29.46 19.53 -16.47
CA PRO A 506 28.47 19.26 -17.51
C PRO A 506 28.70 20.09 -18.78
N SER A 507 28.19 19.62 -19.92
CA SER A 507 28.10 20.39 -21.17
C SER A 507 26.95 19.92 -22.05
N GLU A 508 26.54 20.75 -23.02
CA GLU A 508 25.46 20.45 -23.96
C GLU A 508 25.94 20.61 -25.41
N SER A 509 25.37 19.84 -26.34
CA SER A 509 25.62 20.00 -27.78
C SER A 509 24.78 21.13 -28.39
N ALA A 510 25.15 21.52 -29.61
CA ALA A 510 24.21 22.23 -30.48
C ALA A 510 22.97 21.35 -30.75
N PRO A 511 21.75 21.94 -30.85
CA PRO A 511 20.56 21.20 -31.22
C PRO A 511 20.55 20.68 -32.66
N ILE A 512 19.87 19.56 -32.88
CA ILE A 512 19.54 19.00 -34.20
C ILE A 512 18.02 18.94 -34.39
N THR A 513 17.54 18.91 -35.63
CA THR A 513 16.09 18.88 -35.92
C THR A 513 15.57 17.46 -36.08
N VAL A 514 14.39 17.18 -35.55
CA VAL A 514 13.70 15.88 -35.69
C VAL A 514 12.31 16.12 -36.27
N ASN A 515 11.97 15.37 -37.33
CA ASN A 515 10.64 15.34 -37.92
C ASN A 515 10.15 13.88 -38.01
N GLU A 516 9.30 13.48 -37.07
CA GLU A 516 8.73 12.13 -37.00
C GLU A 516 7.23 12.17 -37.33
N THR A 517 6.79 11.39 -38.32
CA THR A 517 5.36 11.30 -38.64
C THR A 517 4.63 10.36 -37.68
N ARG A 518 3.41 10.75 -37.28
CA ARG A 518 2.51 9.91 -36.45
C ARG A 518 2.17 8.59 -37.13
N VAL A 519 1.93 7.56 -36.32
CA VAL A 519 1.49 6.23 -36.75
C VAL A 519 0.02 5.97 -36.37
N ALA A 520 -0.64 5.05 -37.09
CA ALA A 520 -1.99 4.62 -36.73
C ALA A 520 -1.97 3.79 -35.43
N SER A 521 -2.97 3.98 -34.58
CA SER A 521 -3.14 3.25 -33.31
C SER A 521 -4.21 2.17 -33.42
N LYS A 522 -4.14 1.19 -32.51
CA LYS A 522 -5.14 0.14 -32.29
C LYS A 522 -5.33 -0.07 -30.80
N THR A 523 -6.51 0.28 -30.30
CA THR A 523 -6.90 0.09 -28.91
C THR A 523 -7.47 -1.31 -28.69
N VAL A 524 -6.99 -2.01 -27.66
CA VAL A 524 -7.37 -3.37 -27.32
C VAL A 524 -7.84 -3.42 -25.87
N VAL A 525 -9.08 -3.86 -25.66
CA VAL A 525 -9.65 -4.08 -24.32
C VAL A 525 -9.47 -5.56 -23.96
N SER A 526 -8.86 -5.83 -22.81
CA SER A 526 -8.58 -7.17 -22.30
C SER A 526 -9.19 -7.38 -20.92
N PHE A 527 -9.78 -8.55 -20.72
CA PHE A 527 -10.13 -9.05 -19.39
C PHE A 527 -8.89 -9.64 -18.73
N VAL A 528 -8.55 -9.18 -17.52
CA VAL A 528 -7.44 -9.76 -16.77
C VAL A 528 -7.97 -10.87 -15.86
N ALA A 529 -7.55 -12.09 -16.16
CA ALA A 529 -7.90 -13.26 -15.36
C ALA A 529 -7.12 -13.26 -14.03
N SER A 530 -7.58 -14.04 -13.05
CA SER A 530 -6.93 -14.15 -11.73
C SER A 530 -5.47 -14.64 -11.75
N ASN A 531 -5.01 -15.17 -12.88
CA ASN A 531 -3.61 -15.56 -13.11
C ASN A 531 -2.78 -14.46 -13.82
N GLY A 532 -3.32 -13.24 -13.98
CA GLY A 532 -2.68 -12.12 -14.66
C GLY A 532 -2.73 -12.18 -16.20
N SER A 533 -3.39 -13.17 -16.79
CA SER A 533 -3.46 -13.30 -18.25
C SER A 533 -4.44 -12.29 -18.86
N LEU A 534 -4.01 -11.63 -19.94
CA LEU A 534 -4.84 -10.74 -20.75
C LEU A 534 -5.68 -11.56 -21.75
N ASN A 535 -7.01 -11.46 -21.67
CA ASN A 535 -7.93 -12.19 -22.53
C ASN A 535 -8.82 -11.23 -23.33
N THR A 536 -8.77 -11.33 -24.66
CA THR A 536 -9.58 -10.52 -25.58
C THR A 536 -10.80 -11.28 -26.13
N THR A 537 -10.97 -12.55 -25.74
CA THR A 537 -12.10 -13.40 -26.13
C THR A 537 -13.26 -13.24 -25.13
N PRO A 538 -14.49 -13.63 -25.51
CA PRO A 538 -15.64 -13.57 -24.60
C PRO A 538 -15.37 -14.26 -23.26
N GLN A 539 -15.75 -13.60 -22.17
CA GLN A 539 -15.57 -14.09 -20.80
C GLN A 539 -16.91 -14.27 -20.09
N THR A 540 -16.97 -15.23 -19.17
CA THR A 540 -18.12 -15.41 -18.27
C THR A 540 -17.61 -15.53 -16.84
N VAL A 541 -18.07 -14.64 -15.96
CA VAL A 541 -17.69 -14.64 -14.54
C VAL A 541 -18.91 -14.42 -13.66
N ALA A 542 -18.84 -14.87 -12.41
CA ALA A 542 -19.89 -14.58 -11.44
C ALA A 542 -19.74 -13.13 -10.93
N TYR A 543 -20.86 -12.50 -10.60
CA TYR A 543 -20.89 -11.18 -9.99
C TYR A 543 -19.98 -11.13 -8.75
N GLY A 544 -19.18 -10.07 -8.64
CA GLY A 544 -18.18 -9.91 -7.59
C GLY A 544 -17.01 -10.90 -7.63
N SER A 545 -16.72 -11.50 -8.78
CA SER A 545 -15.41 -12.14 -8.98
C SER A 545 -14.32 -11.06 -9.05
N PRO A 546 -13.10 -11.28 -8.52
CA PRO A 546 -12.01 -10.33 -8.71
C PRO A 546 -11.53 -10.40 -10.16
N TYR A 547 -11.76 -9.32 -10.91
CA TYR A 547 -11.19 -9.08 -12.23
C TYR A 547 -11.04 -7.58 -12.43
N PHE A 548 -10.20 -7.23 -13.39
CA PHE A 548 -10.02 -5.87 -13.85
C PHE A 548 -9.89 -5.88 -15.37
N LEU A 549 -10.10 -4.73 -15.99
CA LEU A 549 -9.90 -4.55 -17.42
C LEU A 549 -8.58 -3.84 -17.64
N ARG A 550 -7.88 -4.23 -18.69
CA ARG A 550 -6.71 -3.50 -19.19
C ARG A 550 -7.01 -3.01 -20.59
N VAL A 551 -6.68 -1.75 -20.88
CA VAL A 551 -6.77 -1.19 -22.23
C VAL A 551 -5.39 -0.80 -22.72
N ASP A 552 -4.89 -1.53 -23.70
CA ASP A 552 -3.61 -1.25 -24.36
C ASP A 552 -3.83 -0.42 -25.62
N VAL A 553 -2.96 0.57 -25.84
CA VAL A 553 -2.83 1.24 -27.14
C VAL A 553 -1.63 0.67 -27.88
N GLN A 554 -1.92 -0.02 -28.98
CA GLN A 554 -0.94 -0.69 -29.82
C GLN A 554 -0.68 0.12 -31.09
N ARG A 555 0.47 -0.13 -31.71
CA ARG A 555 0.71 0.31 -33.09
C ARG A 555 -0.12 -0.55 -34.06
N ALA A 556 -0.90 0.08 -34.92
CA ALA A 556 -1.87 -0.63 -35.77
C ALA A 556 -1.21 -1.55 -36.82
N SER A 557 0.01 -1.26 -37.25
CA SER A 557 0.69 -1.99 -38.32
C SER A 557 1.10 -3.41 -37.95
N ASP A 558 1.44 -3.64 -36.68
CA ASP A 558 2.01 -4.89 -36.17
C ASP A 558 1.33 -5.38 -34.89
N GLY A 559 0.49 -4.56 -34.25
CA GLY A 559 -0.15 -4.88 -32.97
C GLY A 559 0.81 -4.83 -31.77
N ALA A 560 1.98 -4.21 -31.91
CA ALA A 560 2.95 -4.10 -30.83
C ALA A 560 2.50 -3.08 -29.77
N THR A 561 2.59 -3.47 -28.50
CA THR A 561 2.62 -2.55 -27.36
C THR A 561 4.01 -1.93 -27.24
N CYS A 562 4.11 -0.70 -26.73
CA CYS A 562 5.42 -0.05 -26.55
C CYS A 562 6.29 -0.76 -25.51
N GLU A 563 5.65 -1.33 -24.49
CA GLU A 563 6.28 -2.18 -23.50
C GLU A 563 6.31 -3.64 -23.97
N ASN A 564 7.44 -4.30 -23.79
CA ASN A 564 7.53 -5.75 -23.85
C ASN A 564 6.91 -6.36 -22.59
N ILE A 565 5.73 -6.97 -22.72
CA ILE A 565 5.01 -7.59 -21.60
C ILE A 565 5.80 -8.66 -20.85
N SER A 566 6.80 -9.32 -21.45
CA SER A 566 7.60 -10.34 -20.75
C SER A 566 8.78 -9.76 -20.00
N SER A 567 9.47 -8.76 -20.55
CA SER A 567 10.65 -8.14 -19.93
C SER A 567 10.35 -6.84 -19.18
N ARG A 568 9.11 -6.34 -19.27
CA ARG A 568 8.67 -5.04 -18.72
C ARG A 568 9.51 -3.85 -19.19
N SER A 569 10.16 -4.01 -20.34
CA SER A 569 11.05 -2.99 -20.91
C SER A 569 10.29 -2.22 -21.98
N VAL A 570 10.34 -0.89 -21.92
CA VAL A 570 9.85 -0.05 -23.02
C VAL A 570 10.81 -0.20 -24.21
N THR A 571 10.27 -0.41 -25.40
CA THR A 571 11.03 -0.74 -26.62
C THR A 571 10.91 0.29 -27.72
N PHE A 572 9.96 1.22 -27.59
CA PHE A 572 9.77 2.39 -28.44
C PHE A 572 8.85 3.38 -27.72
N VAL A 573 8.68 4.59 -28.25
CA VAL A 573 7.85 5.63 -27.63
C VAL A 573 6.43 5.14 -27.31
N CYS A 574 6.03 5.24 -26.05
CA CYS A 574 4.71 4.85 -25.60
C CYS A 574 3.63 5.86 -26.00
N PRO A 575 2.42 5.39 -26.33
CA PRO A 575 1.27 6.27 -26.48
C PRO A 575 0.92 6.91 -25.14
N THR A 576 0.58 8.17 -25.20
CA THR A 576 0.06 9.03 -24.13
C THR A 576 -1.35 9.50 -24.51
N GLY A 577 -1.97 10.36 -23.71
CA GLY A 577 -3.34 10.80 -23.92
C GLY A 577 -4.31 10.02 -23.04
N THR A 578 -5.55 9.86 -23.48
CA THR A 578 -6.63 9.34 -22.64
C THR A 578 -7.39 8.19 -23.30
N ILE A 579 -7.90 7.31 -22.45
CA ILE A 579 -8.87 6.28 -22.79
C ILE A 579 -10.23 6.67 -22.22
N THR A 580 -11.29 6.46 -23.01
CA THR A 580 -12.68 6.57 -22.56
C THR A 580 -13.37 5.21 -22.68
N LEU A 581 -13.90 4.68 -21.57
CA LEU A 581 -14.54 3.36 -21.50
C LEU A 581 -16.08 3.43 -21.64
N PHE A 582 -16.62 2.39 -22.27
CA PHE A 582 -18.05 2.21 -22.46
C PHE A 582 -18.48 0.76 -22.25
N ASP A 583 -19.62 0.56 -21.61
CA ASP A 583 -20.36 -0.70 -21.60
C ASP A 583 -21.67 -0.53 -22.38
N ASN A 584 -21.89 -1.35 -23.41
CA ASN A 584 -23.09 -1.32 -24.24
C ASN A 584 -23.39 0.09 -24.81
N SER A 585 -22.33 0.85 -25.13
CA SER A 585 -22.35 2.27 -25.56
C SER A 585 -22.64 3.31 -24.48
N ALA A 586 -22.96 2.91 -23.24
CA ALA A 586 -23.05 3.84 -22.10
C ALA A 586 -21.66 4.06 -21.50
N ALA A 587 -21.40 5.27 -21.00
CA ALA A 587 -20.17 5.57 -20.26
C ALA A 587 -20.06 4.67 -19.03
N LEU A 588 -18.91 4.00 -18.88
CA LEU A 588 -18.60 3.16 -17.74
C LEU A 588 -17.83 4.00 -16.71
N ASN A 589 -18.53 4.60 -15.74
CA ASN A 589 -17.96 5.58 -14.79
C ASN A 589 -17.39 4.91 -13.53
N ASP A 590 -16.41 4.03 -13.70
CA ASP A 590 -15.79 3.24 -12.63
C ASP A 590 -14.37 3.68 -12.26
N PHE A 591 -13.71 4.52 -13.05
CA PHE A 591 -12.42 5.06 -12.62
C PHE A 591 -12.59 5.94 -11.36
N PRO A 592 -11.75 5.70 -10.34
CA PRO A 592 -11.68 6.56 -9.18
C PRO A 592 -11.23 7.97 -9.51
N THR A 593 -11.51 8.85 -8.56
CA THR A 593 -11.04 10.23 -8.54
C THR A 593 -10.67 10.57 -7.10
N ALA A 594 -9.76 11.51 -6.90
CA ALA A 594 -9.45 12.00 -5.55
C ALA A 594 -10.69 12.46 -4.75
N GLN A 595 -11.82 12.84 -5.39
CA GLN A 595 -13.03 13.29 -4.69
C GLN A 595 -14.06 12.19 -4.44
N THR A 596 -14.08 11.14 -5.24
CA THR A 596 -15.09 10.07 -5.18
C THR A 596 -14.52 8.77 -5.69
N ALA A 597 -14.94 7.66 -5.10
CA ALA A 597 -14.42 6.34 -5.45
C ALA A 597 -14.66 5.94 -6.92
N HIS A 598 -15.73 6.39 -7.59
CA HIS A 598 -16.06 6.03 -8.99
C HIS A 598 -16.88 7.14 -9.69
N ALA A 599 -16.27 8.02 -10.50
CA ALA A 599 -17.02 9.14 -11.10
C ALA A 599 -16.72 9.44 -12.58
N THR A 600 -15.67 8.86 -13.15
CA THR A 600 -15.27 9.15 -14.53
C THR A 600 -15.14 7.87 -15.33
N ASN A 601 -15.40 7.95 -16.63
CA ASN A 601 -15.10 6.89 -17.58
C ASN A 601 -13.85 7.19 -18.41
N VAL A 602 -13.07 8.20 -17.99
CA VAL A 602 -11.86 8.67 -18.68
C VAL A 602 -10.66 8.54 -17.76
N ALA A 603 -9.60 7.91 -18.26
CA ALA A 603 -8.31 7.79 -17.58
C ALA A 603 -7.16 8.19 -18.52
N ASN A 604 -6.06 8.71 -17.97
CA ASN A 604 -4.84 8.95 -18.73
C ASN A 604 -4.12 7.62 -18.95
N LEU A 605 -3.50 7.41 -20.11
CA LEU A 605 -2.54 6.32 -20.26
C LEU A 605 -1.35 6.55 -19.31
N ASN A 606 -0.89 5.49 -18.68
CA ASN A 606 0.39 5.51 -17.97
C ASN A 606 1.56 5.60 -18.96
N ASN A 607 2.78 5.82 -18.47
CA ASN A 607 4.01 5.88 -19.27
C ASN A 607 4.39 4.56 -19.98
N ARG A 608 3.55 3.52 -19.87
CA ARG A 608 3.66 2.24 -20.56
C ARG A 608 2.58 2.03 -21.63
N GLY A 609 1.75 3.05 -21.86
CA GLY A 609 0.80 3.05 -22.96
C GLY A 609 -0.46 2.21 -22.72
N PHE A 610 -0.80 1.96 -21.46
CA PHE A 610 -2.05 1.31 -21.08
C PHE A 610 -2.73 2.02 -19.90
N ILE A 611 -3.93 1.56 -19.57
CA ILE A 611 -4.63 1.80 -18.30
C ILE A 611 -5.15 0.47 -17.75
N GLU A 612 -5.26 0.37 -16.44
CA GLU A 612 -6.11 -0.62 -15.78
C GLU A 612 -7.33 0.06 -15.17
N ASP A 613 -8.42 -0.69 -15.17
CA ASP A 613 -9.64 -0.34 -14.47
C ASP A 613 -9.85 -1.45 -13.43
N GLN A 614 -9.43 -1.16 -12.20
CA GLN A 614 -9.37 -2.11 -11.09
C GLN A 614 -10.70 -2.35 -10.35
N PRO A 615 -11.56 -1.35 -10.11
CA PRO A 615 -12.75 -1.52 -9.28
C PRO A 615 -14.00 -2.02 -10.03
N ILE A 616 -13.83 -2.74 -11.14
CA ILE A 616 -14.92 -3.03 -12.06
C ILE A 616 -15.96 -3.95 -11.42
N GLN A 617 -17.19 -3.43 -11.36
CA GLN A 617 -18.34 -4.22 -10.97
C GLN A 617 -19.51 -4.05 -11.94
N LEU A 618 -19.54 -4.91 -12.94
CA LEU A 618 -20.66 -5.05 -13.86
C LEU A 618 -21.81 -5.84 -13.19
N ASN A 619 -23.05 -5.38 -13.38
CA ASN A 619 -24.25 -6.09 -12.91
C ASN A 619 -24.46 -7.42 -13.66
N VAL A 620 -25.34 -8.30 -13.17
CA VAL A 620 -25.69 -9.53 -13.90
C VAL A 620 -26.29 -9.21 -15.27
N GLY A 621 -25.71 -9.79 -16.33
CA GLY A 621 -26.12 -9.50 -17.70
C GLY A 621 -25.02 -9.76 -18.74
N ALA A 622 -25.32 -9.37 -19.98
CA ALA A 622 -24.35 -9.35 -21.06
C ALA A 622 -23.84 -7.92 -21.26
N HIS A 623 -22.53 -7.79 -21.33
CA HIS A 623 -21.78 -6.55 -21.44
C HIS A 623 -20.93 -6.55 -22.70
N SER A 624 -20.81 -5.39 -23.31
CA SER A 624 -20.03 -5.17 -24.52
C SER A 624 -19.10 -3.99 -24.27
N ILE A 625 -17.89 -4.29 -23.80
CA ILE A 625 -16.94 -3.27 -23.39
C ILE A 625 -16.13 -2.77 -24.58
N THR A 626 -16.09 -1.45 -24.74
CA THR A 626 -15.34 -0.77 -25.80
C THR A 626 -14.59 0.43 -25.24
N ALA A 627 -13.55 0.86 -25.95
CA ALA A 627 -12.69 1.96 -25.58
C ALA A 627 -12.46 2.91 -26.76
N ASN A 628 -12.36 4.20 -26.46
CA ASN A 628 -11.90 5.23 -27.39
C ASN A 628 -10.56 5.78 -26.93
N TYR A 629 -9.63 5.96 -27.86
CA TYR A 629 -8.33 6.58 -27.61
C TYR A 629 -8.27 7.97 -28.23
N SER A 630 -7.88 8.97 -27.44
CA SER A 630 -7.85 10.38 -27.86
C SER A 630 -6.69 10.76 -28.79
N GLY A 631 -5.69 9.88 -28.96
CA GLY A 631 -4.49 10.17 -29.75
C GLY A 631 -3.49 11.08 -29.04
N ASP A 632 -2.29 11.18 -29.60
CA ASP A 632 -1.24 12.05 -29.07
C ASP A 632 -0.31 12.57 -30.18
N ALA A 633 0.88 13.05 -29.80
CA ALA A 633 1.89 13.55 -30.73
C ALA A 633 2.47 12.48 -31.66
N SER A 634 2.39 11.20 -31.28
CA SER A 634 3.01 10.03 -31.92
C SER A 634 1.99 9.08 -32.58
N TYR A 635 0.75 9.05 -32.10
CA TYR A 635 -0.30 8.11 -32.45
C TYR A 635 -1.58 8.84 -32.85
N ILE A 636 -2.21 8.39 -33.93
CA ILE A 636 -3.48 8.94 -34.42
C ILE A 636 -4.62 8.53 -33.46
N PRO A 637 -5.59 9.41 -33.14
CA PRO A 637 -6.78 9.05 -32.35
C PRO A 637 -7.56 7.88 -32.96
N GLN A 638 -8.18 7.06 -32.12
CA GLN A 638 -9.00 5.93 -32.57
C GLN A 638 -10.31 5.86 -31.81
N ALA A 639 -11.42 5.97 -32.55
CA ALA A 639 -12.76 5.75 -32.01
C ALA A 639 -13.15 4.27 -32.17
N GLY A 640 -13.76 3.71 -31.12
CA GLY A 640 -14.38 2.39 -31.08
C GLY A 640 -13.39 1.23 -31.25
N SER A 641 -12.84 0.72 -30.14
CA SER A 641 -12.10 -0.54 -30.14
C SER A 641 -12.97 -1.73 -30.57
N THR A 642 -12.33 -2.88 -30.79
CA THR A 642 -13.08 -4.15 -30.87
C THR A 642 -13.74 -4.43 -29.53
N ALA A 643 -15.03 -4.78 -29.55
CA ALA A 643 -15.79 -5.05 -28.33
C ALA A 643 -15.34 -6.34 -27.64
N LEU A 644 -15.08 -6.24 -26.33
CA LEU A 644 -14.89 -7.38 -25.45
C LEU A 644 -16.26 -7.77 -24.86
N SER A 645 -16.73 -8.99 -25.14
CA SER A 645 -17.97 -9.50 -24.58
C SER A 645 -17.73 -10.10 -23.19
N VAL A 646 -18.43 -9.60 -22.17
CA VAL A 646 -18.38 -10.13 -20.80
C VAL A 646 -19.79 -10.53 -20.37
N THR A 647 -19.97 -11.75 -19.87
CA THR A 647 -21.24 -12.21 -19.30
C THR A 647 -21.09 -12.35 -17.80
N ILE A 648 -21.85 -11.58 -17.04
CA ILE A 648 -21.91 -11.67 -15.59
C ILE A 648 -23.07 -12.57 -15.17
N THR A 649 -22.78 -13.67 -14.48
CA THR A 649 -23.79 -14.56 -13.89
C THR A 649 -24.04 -14.22 -12.43
N GLN A 650 -25.19 -14.61 -11.88
CA GLN A 650 -25.46 -14.42 -10.45
C GLN A 650 -24.38 -15.08 -9.57
N ALA A 651 -24.00 -14.40 -8.49
CA ALA A 651 -23.12 -14.95 -7.48
C ALA A 651 -23.85 -16.00 -6.65
N ALA A 652 -23.21 -17.14 -6.40
CA ALA A 652 -23.75 -18.15 -5.50
C ALA A 652 -23.86 -17.60 -4.08
N THR A 653 -24.90 -18.01 -3.35
CA THR A 653 -25.06 -17.69 -1.93
C THR A 653 -25.20 -18.95 -1.08
N GLN A 654 -24.81 -18.84 0.19
CA GLN A 654 -25.01 -19.86 1.20
C GLN A 654 -25.69 -19.23 2.42
N THR A 655 -26.88 -19.72 2.78
CA THR A 655 -27.60 -19.26 3.97
C THR A 655 -27.29 -20.19 5.15
N THR A 656 -26.99 -19.61 6.31
CA THR A 656 -26.87 -20.31 7.60
C THR A 656 -27.84 -19.69 8.61
N VAL A 657 -28.23 -20.44 9.65
CA VAL A 657 -29.20 -19.98 10.65
C VAL A 657 -28.73 -20.34 12.05
N VAL A 658 -28.67 -19.33 12.92
CA VAL A 658 -28.40 -19.50 14.34
C VAL A 658 -29.54 -18.95 15.18
N SER A 659 -29.75 -19.53 16.36
CA SER A 659 -30.79 -19.13 17.30
C SER A 659 -30.21 -18.74 18.64
N SER A 660 -30.69 -17.62 19.21
CA SER A 660 -30.31 -17.18 20.55
C SER A 660 -31.56 -16.82 21.38
N PRO A 661 -31.79 -17.49 22.52
CA PRO A 661 -31.05 -18.66 23.03
C PRO A 661 -31.32 -19.92 22.18
N SER A 662 -30.40 -20.89 22.19
CA SER A 662 -30.54 -22.16 21.45
C SER A 662 -31.54 -23.16 22.09
N SER A 663 -31.93 -22.89 23.34
CA SER A 663 -32.97 -23.60 24.06
C SER A 663 -33.93 -22.61 24.72
N ILE A 664 -35.23 -22.84 24.59
CA ILE A 664 -36.29 -22.01 25.17
C ILE A 664 -37.35 -22.87 25.85
N MET A 665 -38.02 -22.32 26.86
CA MET A 665 -39.28 -22.90 27.34
C MET A 665 -40.40 -22.66 26.33
N SER A 666 -41.40 -23.54 26.27
CA SER A 666 -42.62 -23.29 25.48
C SER A 666 -43.21 -21.91 25.77
N GLY A 667 -43.50 -21.13 24.71
CA GLY A 667 -43.98 -19.75 24.83
C GLY A 667 -42.88 -18.68 24.97
N GLY A 668 -41.62 -19.07 25.14
CA GLY A 668 -40.46 -18.18 25.16
C GLY A 668 -40.15 -17.57 23.79
N THR A 669 -39.48 -16.42 23.79
CA THR A 669 -39.00 -15.75 22.58
C THR A 669 -37.59 -16.22 22.21
N VAL A 670 -37.35 -16.36 20.91
CA VAL A 670 -36.03 -16.65 20.34
C VAL A 670 -35.73 -15.64 19.25
N THR A 671 -34.47 -15.24 19.13
CA THR A 671 -33.99 -14.49 17.97
C THR A 671 -33.29 -15.43 17.02
N LEU A 672 -33.86 -15.58 15.84
CA LEU A 672 -33.29 -16.31 14.71
C LEU A 672 -32.46 -15.31 13.89
N THR A 673 -31.20 -15.62 13.68
CA THR A 673 -30.31 -14.83 12.82
C THR A 673 -29.93 -15.70 11.63
N ALA A 674 -30.36 -15.31 10.43
CA ALA A 674 -29.87 -15.91 9.20
C ALA A 674 -28.73 -15.07 8.65
N THR A 675 -27.63 -15.72 8.30
CA THR A 675 -26.49 -15.10 7.61
C THR A 675 -26.39 -15.71 6.22
N VAL A 676 -26.56 -14.88 5.20
CA VAL A 676 -26.40 -15.24 3.79
C VAL A 676 -25.02 -14.78 3.35
N GLY A 677 -24.09 -15.71 3.15
CA GLY A 677 -22.75 -15.42 2.64
C GLY A 677 -22.65 -15.63 1.13
N SER A 678 -21.75 -14.90 0.50
CA SER A 678 -21.30 -15.11 -0.88
C SER A 678 -19.78 -14.99 -0.96
N ASN A 679 -19.18 -15.51 -2.03
CA ASN A 679 -17.74 -15.30 -2.33
C ASN A 679 -17.48 -14.00 -3.12
N SER A 680 -18.52 -13.19 -3.36
CA SER A 680 -18.43 -11.91 -4.04
C SER A 680 -17.57 -10.90 -3.28
N ASN A 681 -16.73 -10.14 -4.00
CA ASN A 681 -15.91 -9.03 -3.48
C ASN A 681 -16.65 -7.68 -3.38
N ALA A 682 -17.94 -7.63 -3.72
CA ALA A 682 -18.74 -6.41 -3.70
C ALA A 682 -18.67 -5.62 -2.38
N ASP A 683 -18.71 -4.29 -2.49
CA ASP A 683 -18.81 -3.38 -1.35
C ASP A 683 -20.15 -3.54 -0.59
N GLN A 684 -20.35 -2.74 0.45
CA GLN A 684 -21.58 -2.80 1.26
C GLN A 684 -22.85 -2.46 0.49
N ALA A 685 -22.83 -1.45 -0.38
CA ALA A 685 -24.00 -1.03 -1.15
C ALA A 685 -24.42 -2.12 -2.16
N HIS A 686 -23.45 -2.93 -2.58
CA HIS A 686 -23.57 -3.93 -3.63
C HIS A 686 -23.63 -5.38 -3.10
N ALA A 687 -23.65 -5.59 -1.78
CA ALA A 687 -23.77 -6.90 -1.12
C ALA A 687 -25.20 -7.50 -1.22
N PRO A 688 -25.43 -8.78 -0.83
CA PRO A 688 -26.75 -9.41 -0.94
C PRO A 688 -27.86 -8.61 -0.24
N SER A 689 -28.92 -8.27 -0.97
CA SER A 689 -29.97 -7.32 -0.54
C SER A 689 -31.39 -7.92 -0.48
N GLY A 690 -31.59 -9.09 -1.09
CA GLY A 690 -32.87 -9.80 -1.11
C GLY A 690 -33.47 -10.12 0.28
N THR A 691 -34.62 -10.77 0.29
CA THR A 691 -35.33 -11.10 1.56
C THR A 691 -35.07 -12.53 2.02
N VAL A 692 -35.08 -12.74 3.34
CA VAL A 692 -35.04 -14.06 3.99
C VAL A 692 -36.40 -14.39 4.60
N GLN A 693 -36.99 -15.51 4.20
CA GLN A 693 -38.18 -16.08 4.84
C GLN A 693 -37.77 -17.19 5.81
N PHE A 694 -38.13 -17.03 7.10
CA PHE A 694 -38.00 -18.10 8.09
C PHE A 694 -39.22 -19.01 8.07
N SER A 695 -39.03 -20.31 8.20
CA SER A 695 -40.10 -21.30 8.33
C SER A 695 -39.71 -22.43 9.28
N ASN A 696 -40.72 -23.14 9.76
CA ASN A 696 -40.57 -24.39 10.49
C ASN A 696 -41.44 -25.44 9.82
N GLY A 697 -40.80 -26.41 9.16
CA GLY A 697 -41.48 -27.24 8.17
C GLY A 697 -42.11 -26.37 7.09
N SER A 698 -43.41 -26.55 6.84
CA SER A 698 -44.18 -25.76 5.86
C SER A 698 -44.76 -24.46 6.43
N ALA A 699 -44.67 -24.20 7.73
CA ALA A 699 -45.23 -23.02 8.36
C ALA A 699 -44.25 -21.84 8.34
N THR A 700 -44.64 -20.72 7.76
CA THR A 700 -43.85 -19.48 7.74
C THR A 700 -43.82 -18.82 9.12
N LEU A 701 -42.65 -18.38 9.55
CA LEU A 701 -42.44 -17.63 10.78
C LEU A 701 -42.28 -16.15 10.41
N GLY A 702 -43.33 -15.36 10.65
CA GLY A 702 -43.35 -13.94 10.29
C GLY A 702 -43.33 -13.66 8.78
N ALA A 703 -43.28 -12.38 8.43
CA ALA A 703 -43.09 -11.91 7.06
C ALA A 703 -41.60 -12.06 6.63
N PRO A 704 -41.31 -12.10 5.32
CA PRO A 704 -39.94 -12.03 4.82
C PRO A 704 -39.21 -10.80 5.36
N ILE A 705 -37.94 -10.98 5.76
CA ILE A 705 -37.11 -9.92 6.32
C ILE A 705 -36.08 -9.50 5.28
N THR A 706 -36.03 -8.22 4.94
CA THR A 706 -34.96 -7.66 4.09
C THR A 706 -33.62 -7.82 4.78
N CYS A 707 -32.65 -8.33 4.05
CA CYS A 707 -31.32 -8.52 4.57
C CYS A 707 -30.62 -7.18 4.84
N THR A 708 -29.93 -7.08 5.97
CA THR A 708 -28.96 -6.00 6.22
C THR A 708 -27.63 -6.38 5.58
N GLN A 709 -27.19 -5.57 4.61
CA GLN A 709 -25.99 -5.78 3.80
C GLN A 709 -24.69 -5.59 4.60
N VAL A 710 -23.70 -6.42 4.27
CA VAL A 710 -22.32 -6.34 4.76
C VAL A 710 -21.40 -6.56 3.56
N GLY A 711 -20.56 -5.57 3.25
CA GLY A 711 -19.59 -5.67 2.15
C GLY A 711 -18.55 -6.76 2.40
N ALA A 712 -17.83 -7.15 1.35
CA ALA A 712 -16.69 -8.03 1.46
C ALA A 712 -15.56 -7.40 2.31
N SER A 713 -14.72 -8.25 2.88
CA SER A 713 -13.49 -7.89 3.57
C SER A 713 -12.34 -8.76 3.06
N SER A 714 -11.12 -8.51 3.53
CA SER A 714 -9.94 -9.33 3.21
C SER A 714 -10.06 -10.80 3.64
N SER A 715 -11.01 -11.15 4.49
CA SER A 715 -11.18 -12.51 5.05
C SER A 715 -12.55 -13.15 4.80
N ALA A 716 -13.51 -12.40 4.25
CA ALA A 716 -14.85 -12.90 3.97
C ALA A 716 -15.47 -12.17 2.79
N GLY A 717 -16.19 -12.89 1.93
CA GLY A 717 -16.97 -12.27 0.86
C GLY A 717 -18.22 -11.55 1.39
N ALA A 718 -18.87 -10.80 0.50
CA ALA A 718 -20.07 -10.04 0.80
C ALA A 718 -21.16 -10.94 1.39
N SER A 719 -21.86 -10.41 2.39
CA SER A 719 -22.89 -11.15 3.10
C SER A 719 -24.05 -10.26 3.50
N CYS A 720 -25.10 -10.88 4.02
CA CYS A 720 -26.18 -10.15 4.64
C CYS A 720 -26.78 -10.91 5.80
N THR A 721 -27.38 -10.16 6.73
CA THR A 721 -28.00 -10.74 7.93
C THR A 721 -29.47 -10.36 8.02
N ALA A 722 -30.32 -11.33 8.34
CA ALA A 722 -31.73 -11.12 8.65
C ALA A 722 -32.02 -11.65 10.07
N LYS A 723 -32.70 -10.85 10.89
CA LYS A 723 -33.01 -11.21 12.29
C LYS A 723 -34.51 -11.21 12.54
N LEU A 724 -35.05 -12.35 12.97
CA LEU A 724 -36.44 -12.50 13.41
C LEU A 724 -36.49 -12.83 14.89
N THR A 725 -37.09 -11.96 15.70
CA THR A 725 -37.48 -12.30 17.07
C THR A 725 -38.92 -12.78 17.07
N THR A 726 -39.13 -14.04 17.43
CA THR A 726 -40.47 -14.65 17.47
C THR A 726 -40.62 -15.56 18.69
N ALA A 727 -41.84 -15.70 19.19
CA ALA A 727 -42.15 -16.81 20.09
C ALA A 727 -42.36 -18.07 19.24
N ILE A 728 -41.67 -19.17 19.56
CA ILE A 728 -42.01 -20.49 18.98
C ILE A 728 -43.11 -21.11 19.85
N ALA A 729 -44.20 -20.36 20.04
CA ALA A 729 -45.42 -20.86 20.64
C ALA A 729 -46.29 -21.41 19.49
N PHE A 730 -46.78 -22.64 19.62
CA PHE A 730 -47.53 -23.44 18.64
C PHE A 730 -46.71 -24.34 17.70
N LEU A 731 -46.04 -25.34 18.31
CA LEU A 731 -45.95 -26.68 17.74
C LEU A 731 -46.59 -27.66 18.72
N LEU A 732 -47.92 -27.61 18.84
CA LEU A 732 -48.61 -28.87 19.03
C LEU A 732 -48.41 -29.64 17.72
N PRO A 733 -48.13 -30.96 17.72
CA PRO A 733 -48.35 -31.75 16.52
C PRO A 733 -49.77 -31.42 16.01
N PRO A 734 -50.05 -31.42 14.69
CA PRO A 734 -51.42 -31.31 14.23
C PRO A 734 -52.24 -32.28 15.07
N SER A 735 -53.31 -31.79 15.70
CA SER A 735 -54.30 -32.65 16.31
C SER A 735 -54.85 -33.48 15.16
N ASN A 736 -54.25 -34.65 14.97
CA ASN A 736 -54.68 -35.59 13.96
C ASN A 736 -56.15 -35.91 14.31
N PRO A 737 -57.14 -35.50 13.49
CA PRO A 737 -58.52 -35.89 13.74
C PRO A 737 -58.68 -37.42 13.61
N ASN A 738 -57.64 -38.12 13.16
CA ASN A 738 -57.60 -39.56 13.00
C ASN A 738 -56.90 -40.32 14.13
N ASN A 739 -56.64 -39.72 15.30
CA ASN A 739 -56.51 -40.52 16.52
C ASN A 739 -57.90 -40.90 17.08
N ARG A 740 -58.76 -41.43 16.20
CA ARG A 740 -59.35 -42.72 16.54
C ARG A 740 -58.15 -43.64 16.74
N ILE A 741 -57.83 -43.92 18.00
CA ILE A 741 -57.08 -45.12 18.33
C ILE A 741 -57.82 -46.22 17.59
N TRP A 742 -57.24 -46.71 16.49
CA TRP A 742 -57.52 -48.05 16.06
C TRP A 742 -57.06 -48.90 17.23
N ARG A 743 -57.99 -49.21 18.14
CA ARG A 743 -57.89 -50.38 19.00
C ARG A 743 -57.81 -51.53 18.00
N THR A 744 -56.59 -51.88 17.61
CA THR A 744 -56.36 -53.16 16.96
C THR A 744 -56.88 -54.21 17.95
N PRO A 745 -57.53 -55.29 17.48
CA PRO A 745 -58.24 -56.23 18.34
C PRO A 745 -57.31 -57.10 19.21
N LEU A 746 -56.01 -56.77 19.31
CA LEU A 746 -55.01 -57.63 19.94
C LEU A 746 -55.08 -57.68 21.47
N GLU A 747 -55.48 -56.62 22.17
CA GLU A 747 -55.61 -56.66 23.64
C GLU A 747 -56.79 -57.55 24.09
N TRP A 748 -57.88 -57.54 23.33
CA TRP A 748 -59.01 -58.46 23.57
C TRP A 748 -58.65 -59.91 23.23
N LEU A 749 -57.81 -60.14 22.22
CA LEU A 749 -57.30 -61.48 21.88
C LEU A 749 -56.38 -62.05 22.96
N ALA A 750 -55.52 -61.24 23.57
CA ALA A 750 -54.67 -61.66 24.69
C ALA A 750 -55.51 -61.98 25.94
N ALA A 751 -56.50 -61.15 26.27
CA ALA A 751 -57.41 -61.39 27.40
C ALA A 751 -58.29 -62.64 27.19
N LEU A 752 -58.84 -62.85 25.98
CA LEU A 752 -59.64 -64.04 25.64
C LEU A 752 -58.79 -65.32 25.59
N ALA A 753 -57.54 -65.26 25.14
CA ALA A 753 -56.59 -66.38 25.14
C ALA A 753 -56.21 -66.82 26.56
N ILE A 754 -56.01 -65.86 27.48
CA ILE A 754 -55.72 -66.13 28.89
C ILE A 754 -56.93 -66.75 29.60
N ILE A 755 -58.14 -66.24 29.34
CA ILE A 755 -59.39 -66.80 29.90
C ILE A 755 -59.64 -68.23 29.35
N ALA A 756 -59.41 -68.47 28.06
CA ALA A 756 -59.52 -69.80 27.46
C ALA A 756 -58.49 -70.78 28.03
N ALA A 757 -57.23 -70.36 28.22
CA ALA A 757 -56.18 -71.17 28.83
C ALA A 757 -56.51 -71.56 30.29
N LEU A 758 -57.06 -70.63 31.08
CA LEU A 758 -57.47 -70.89 32.47
C LEU A 758 -58.69 -71.83 32.55
N LEU A 759 -59.66 -71.71 31.64
CA LEU A 759 -60.81 -72.62 31.56
C LEU A 759 -60.40 -74.03 31.11
N LEU A 760 -59.47 -74.15 30.16
CA LEU A 760 -58.91 -75.44 29.70
C LEU A 760 -58.04 -76.10 30.77
N PHE A 761 -57.31 -75.30 31.57
CA PHE A 761 -56.54 -75.80 32.71
C PHE A 761 -57.45 -76.29 33.85
N ALA A 762 -58.55 -75.57 34.13
CA ALA A 762 -59.59 -76.01 35.07
C ALA A 762 -60.34 -77.27 34.59
N ALA A 763 -60.57 -77.42 33.29
CA ALA A 763 -61.15 -78.62 32.68
C ALA A 763 -60.19 -79.84 32.74
N ALA A 764 -58.88 -79.62 32.58
CA ALA A 764 -57.84 -80.64 32.75
C ALA A 764 -57.77 -81.18 34.19
N LEU A 765 -58.12 -80.37 35.20
CA LEU A 765 -58.17 -80.81 36.60
C LEU A 765 -59.41 -81.67 36.93
N ARG A 766 -60.50 -81.59 36.15
CA ARG A 766 -61.75 -82.33 36.39
C ARG A 766 -61.93 -83.58 35.52
N MET A 767 -61.37 -83.65 34.31
CA MET A 767 -61.60 -84.78 33.39
C MET A 767 -60.36 -85.68 33.20
N LYS A 768 -60.31 -86.81 33.93
CA LYS A 768 -59.14 -87.71 33.94
C LYS A 768 -58.79 -88.36 32.59
N LYS A 769 -59.75 -88.55 31.68
CA LYS A 769 -59.56 -89.31 30.42
C LYS A 769 -58.88 -88.51 29.29
N PHE A 770 -58.87 -87.18 29.36
CA PHE A 770 -58.33 -86.29 28.29
C PHE A 770 -57.33 -85.24 28.81
N ARG A 771 -56.75 -85.47 29.99
CA ARG A 771 -55.88 -84.53 30.73
C ARG A 771 -54.75 -83.93 29.89
N HIS A 772 -54.10 -84.73 29.06
CA HIS A 772 -52.97 -84.28 28.24
C HIS A 772 -53.40 -83.39 27.07
N ALA A 773 -54.55 -83.67 26.43
CA ALA A 773 -55.04 -82.86 25.31
C ALA A 773 -55.43 -81.43 25.76
N TYR A 774 -56.11 -81.32 26.92
CA TYR A 774 -56.47 -80.01 27.49
C TYR A 774 -55.25 -79.25 28.03
N ALA A 775 -54.24 -79.94 28.58
CA ALA A 775 -53.00 -79.32 29.03
C ALA A 775 -52.15 -78.77 27.86
N TYR A 776 -52.03 -79.51 26.75
CA TYR A 776 -51.31 -79.03 25.56
C TYR A 776 -52.05 -77.88 24.87
N ALA A 777 -53.39 -77.91 24.82
CA ALA A 777 -54.18 -76.79 24.31
C ALA A 777 -54.05 -75.53 25.19
N ALA A 778 -54.02 -75.68 26.52
CA ALA A 778 -53.81 -74.56 27.45
C ALA A 778 -52.41 -73.93 27.30
N ILE A 779 -51.35 -74.74 27.11
CA ILE A 779 -49.99 -74.27 26.85
C ILE A 779 -49.92 -73.54 25.49
N GLY A 780 -50.61 -74.05 24.46
CA GLY A 780 -50.69 -73.39 23.15
C GLY A 780 -51.33 -72.00 23.23
N PHE A 781 -52.44 -71.84 23.96
CA PHE A 781 -53.07 -70.54 24.17
C PHE A 781 -52.23 -69.60 25.05
N PHE A 782 -51.45 -70.13 26.01
CA PHE A 782 -50.50 -69.34 26.80
C PHE A 782 -49.35 -68.78 25.95
N LEU A 783 -48.83 -69.56 24.99
CA LEU A 783 -47.77 -69.12 24.07
C LEU A 783 -48.26 -68.06 23.07
N VAL A 784 -49.53 -68.14 22.64
CA VAL A 784 -50.16 -67.10 21.82
C VAL A 784 -50.36 -65.81 22.61
N ALA A 785 -50.72 -65.90 23.90
CA ALA A 785 -50.83 -64.74 24.78
C ALA A 785 -49.47 -64.07 25.08
N THR A 786 -48.39 -64.84 25.25
CA THR A 786 -47.04 -64.27 25.48
C THR A 786 -46.44 -63.65 24.22
N ALA A 787 -46.68 -64.24 23.04
CA ALA A 787 -46.25 -63.63 21.77
C ALA A 787 -46.99 -62.31 21.47
N ALA A 788 -48.27 -62.19 21.86
CA ALA A 788 -49.03 -60.96 21.72
C ALA A 788 -48.58 -59.85 22.70
N LEU A 789 -48.03 -60.21 23.87
CA LEU A 789 -47.52 -59.26 24.88
C LEU A 789 -46.05 -58.87 24.68
N ALA A 790 -45.23 -59.72 24.04
CA ALA A 790 -43.80 -59.44 23.78
C ALA A 790 -43.54 -58.47 22.61
N GLY A 791 -44.57 -58.06 21.87
CA GLY A 791 -44.47 -57.06 20.80
C GLY A 791 -44.39 -55.60 21.29
N CYS A 792 -44.49 -55.36 22.61
CA CYS A 792 -44.51 -54.02 23.21
C CYS A 792 -43.54 -53.91 24.40
N SER A 793 -42.22 -53.91 24.18
CA SER A 793 -41.26 -53.39 25.17
C SER A 793 -39.90 -53.04 24.56
N GLY A 794 -39.71 -51.74 24.31
CA GLY A 794 -38.42 -51.15 23.95
C GLY A 794 -38.36 -49.69 24.43
N ALA A 795 -38.74 -49.42 25.68
CA ALA A 795 -38.62 -48.09 26.29
C ALA A 795 -38.53 -48.16 27.84
N GLY A 796 -37.35 -47.76 28.36
CA GLY A 796 -37.20 -46.91 29.55
C GLY A 796 -37.03 -47.55 30.94
N SER A 797 -35.87 -47.32 31.58
CA SER A 797 -35.77 -46.87 33.00
C SER A 797 -34.31 -46.78 33.47
N GLY A 798 -33.62 -45.70 33.08
CA GLY A 798 -32.46 -45.16 33.78
C GLY A 798 -32.79 -43.71 34.12
N GLY A 799 -33.23 -43.46 35.34
CA GLY A 799 -33.58 -42.14 35.84
C GLY A 799 -32.34 -41.28 36.06
N GLY A 800 -32.13 -40.33 35.15
CA GLY A 800 -31.32 -39.14 35.34
C GLY A 800 -32.13 -37.96 34.80
N GLY A 801 -32.42 -36.97 35.65
CA GLY A 801 -33.19 -35.80 35.28
C GLY A 801 -32.49 -34.99 34.19
N GLY A 802 -33.19 -34.75 33.09
CA GLY A 802 -32.83 -33.81 32.03
C GLY A 802 -34.06 -33.55 31.18
N GLY A 803 -34.56 -32.31 31.17
CA GLY A 803 -35.75 -31.92 30.42
C GLY A 803 -35.60 -32.25 28.93
N GLY A 804 -36.47 -33.13 28.42
CA GLY A 804 -36.49 -33.54 27.02
C GLY A 804 -37.10 -32.47 26.15
N GLY A 805 -36.31 -31.47 25.76
CA GLY A 805 -36.74 -30.49 24.78
C GLY A 805 -36.82 -31.08 23.37
N ASN A 806 -37.86 -30.72 22.62
CA ASN A 806 -38.02 -31.12 21.23
C ASN A 806 -37.25 -30.15 20.32
N ALA A 807 -36.27 -30.65 19.56
CA ALA A 807 -35.57 -29.86 18.56
C ALA A 807 -36.52 -29.50 17.39
N ARG A 808 -36.53 -28.23 17.00
CA ARG A 808 -37.28 -27.70 15.85
C ARG A 808 -36.29 -27.22 14.80
N THR A 809 -36.40 -27.76 13.59
CA THR A 809 -35.59 -27.33 12.45
C THR A 809 -36.20 -26.07 11.85
N ILE A 810 -35.49 -24.97 11.99
CA ILE A 810 -35.82 -23.69 11.37
C ILE A 810 -35.11 -23.63 10.02
N THR A 811 -35.88 -23.41 8.95
CA THR A 811 -35.32 -23.12 7.63
C THR A 811 -35.35 -21.63 7.40
N ALA A 812 -34.25 -21.06 6.91
CA ALA A 812 -34.23 -19.72 6.33
C ALA A 812 -33.99 -19.86 4.84
N LYS A 813 -34.88 -19.29 4.03
CA LYS A 813 -34.74 -19.26 2.58
C LYS A 813 -34.51 -17.82 2.13
N TYR A 814 -33.34 -17.58 1.57
CA TYR A 814 -33.01 -16.33 0.89
C TYR A 814 -33.56 -16.39 -0.54
N GLY A 815 -34.33 -15.36 -0.91
CA GLY A 815 -35.02 -15.29 -2.21
C GLY A 815 -34.12 -15.04 -3.42
N GLY A 816 -32.86 -14.66 -3.19
CA GLY A 816 -32.02 -14.06 -4.23
C GLY A 816 -32.32 -12.58 -4.42
N ASP A 817 -31.53 -11.92 -5.25
CA ASP A 817 -31.80 -10.61 -5.81
C ASP A 817 -31.29 -10.55 -7.27
N MET A 818 -31.08 -9.35 -7.81
CA MET A 818 -30.58 -9.18 -9.19
C MET A 818 -29.22 -9.86 -9.39
N ASN A 819 -28.32 -9.70 -8.42
CA ASN A 819 -26.91 -10.08 -8.54
C ASN A 819 -26.57 -11.38 -7.79
N TYR A 820 -27.40 -11.79 -6.84
CA TYR A 820 -27.17 -12.96 -5.99
C TYR A 820 -28.25 -14.03 -6.17
N ALA A 821 -27.81 -15.27 -6.34
CA ALA A 821 -28.69 -16.42 -6.47
C ALA A 821 -29.41 -16.74 -5.14
N ALA A 822 -30.58 -17.34 -5.22
CA ALA A 822 -31.32 -17.82 -4.05
C ALA A 822 -30.59 -18.97 -3.33
N SER A 823 -30.73 -19.05 -2.01
CA SER A 823 -30.20 -20.16 -1.21
C SER A 823 -31.06 -20.45 0.02
N SER A 824 -30.80 -21.56 0.70
CA SER A 824 -31.50 -21.93 1.93
C SER A 824 -30.58 -22.60 2.93
N GLY A 825 -30.80 -22.34 4.21
CA GLY A 825 -30.08 -22.91 5.33
C GLY A 825 -31.01 -23.40 6.43
N THR A 826 -30.53 -24.30 7.26
CA THR A 826 -31.29 -24.82 8.41
C THR A 826 -30.53 -24.64 9.71
N GLY A 827 -31.23 -24.28 10.78
CA GLY A 827 -30.75 -24.27 12.16
C GLY A 827 -31.72 -25.02 13.08
N SER A 828 -31.33 -25.26 14.34
CA SER A 828 -32.16 -25.97 15.31
C SER A 828 -32.40 -25.16 16.57
N VAL A 829 -33.64 -25.10 17.05
CA VAL A 829 -33.99 -24.56 18.38
C VAL A 829 -34.59 -25.68 19.23
N THR A 830 -34.09 -25.86 20.45
CA THR A 830 -34.64 -26.84 21.39
C THR A 830 -35.74 -26.19 22.22
N VAL A 831 -36.97 -26.74 22.17
CA VAL A 831 -38.09 -26.26 22.99
C VAL A 831 -38.32 -27.23 24.15
N GLN A 832 -38.02 -26.79 25.38
CA GLN A 832 -38.13 -27.55 26.63
C GLN A 832 -39.54 -27.55 27.22
#